data_AF-A0A1A7R0Y9-F1
#
_entry.id   AF-A0A1A7R0Y9-F1
#
_cell.length_a   1.000
_cell.length_b   1.000
_cell.length_c   1.000
_cell.angle_alpha   90.00
_cell.angle_beta   90.00
_cell.angle_gamma   90.00
#
_symmetry.space_group_name_H-M   'P 1'
#
loop_
_entity.id
_entity.type
_entity.pdbx_description
1 polymer ?
#
loop_
_entity_poly.entity_id
_entity_poly.type
_entity_poly.pdbx_seq_one_letter_code
_entity_poly.pdbx_strand_id
1 'polypeptide(L)'
;MITKITPNYSKIALFNGLLVAVMLLIAVGSYAQVVVTSVSPTRVTQKTTITISGSGFGASTPISFAGNAISFNRNSWAPNEIVIEITTPTLDNNISAMLIVNGSNASMITFVGPSEKTLENNSENRIREVYTSWNGFWKSSQFNKDVRETFPNNKHDLLGFKMNYSSEDIIFSTGVNDSLLEANLTAQGVNVSDATKYIRQGFKAYSTNGIKGRTHKDNYLAMADMIDGEKDIRVLNDNVRRTVYDVIIDGSNGQGLELGTGIANFNQNTNIRFFSGNGKVGALDDVPDLLITQIADPNRNKPDIYYYADLEGNVVGRPIRLKIDDNDTSSLRLFEWRLDLYKMINPTAYEVSLPQESGSLSSGQTRPYRMGAFKLSDFGIEGDSLNPQTYIGNINNINMMAGGAADVSFIAYNKKAFDIKSPTIDLVPISRNVCETDIEKSVTFNTRALIENGTGSSEEELKYKWFKNNESIMGANNDNYTIPAVVASDINENYRVRIYNEFGAIDLNFALSLGGTPTFWDGSNWKYPSSFYDEGTLRFPISEADRNLIFSENYTGELVDLEGCDCRVIGGKEVIIPSGHTIKLYRNLVVDVPIDIFNESGVKIDETKAGKFTLEDNASLIQTKPVNMNQNSGEIIVKRTAKQLQMFDYVYWSSPVADFKVGDLRGTRNYEWNVTQINTNNTVGNWVEPPSPGFMMPGKGYIVRVPTPITTFPTPPIEKDDIFELTSTLTGRPNNGEYRIKIYETGSDGDISRMVEGDKDWNLIGNPYPSAISAEKFLIANAGVVNRDEIVYDGGIIKGGLYLWTHKSKIEKGGGNPYYENFGYNYNSTDYLVYNGTASTNPKFEGYIASGQGFFVRAKANNVDVNFTNAMRFETGQANYDNSDFFRSNGDSKNAKSSDSEKQLLWLALTNEAKTATVAVVGYVQGATYGEDNLYDASHMGTNDFSLYTQVSEERLAIQGRPLPFDSSDKVTLGVAVPTNGIYNIGIDHLKGSIMGNTEQAIFLEDTYQNVFHDLRKSPYSFTATAGDMKDRFVLRYTDRQLSVDEQQLSDTFVYVKNDQLHVRAAKNIEAIVVYDLTGKKLVDHHMGGNSDSLSTPFQFPKGVYLTVITLENSGSVTKKVMN
;
A
#
# COMPACT_ATOMS: atom_id res chain seq x y z
N MET A 1 64.59 22.05 18.71
CA MET A 1 64.37 23.50 18.94
C MET A 1 63.95 23.63 20.41
N ILE A 2 64.68 24.26 21.35
CA ILE A 2 65.46 25.52 21.33
C ILE A 2 64.52 26.66 20.87
N THR A 3 64.16 27.71 21.62
CA THR A 3 64.65 28.41 22.84
C THR A 3 63.56 28.48 23.93
N LYS A 4 63.74 28.65 25.25
CA LYS A 4 64.79 29.11 26.18
C LYS A 4 65.23 30.58 26.08
N ILE A 5 64.77 31.44 26.99
CA ILE A 5 65.55 32.52 27.66
C ILE A 5 64.77 33.11 28.87
N THR A 6 65.51 33.60 29.85
CA THR A 6 65.14 34.13 31.20
C THR A 6 66.01 35.40 31.44
N PRO A 7 66.13 36.05 32.63
CA PRO A 7 65.31 36.14 33.87
C PRO A 7 64.98 37.65 34.17
N ASN A 8 65.20 38.39 35.28
CA ASN A 8 65.70 38.15 36.67
C ASN A 8 65.43 39.31 37.69
N TYR A 9 65.67 39.01 38.98
CA TYR A 9 66.09 39.85 40.12
C TYR A 9 65.40 41.18 40.55
N SER A 10 64.86 41.14 41.78
CA SER A 10 65.45 41.75 43.01
C SER A 10 64.82 41.05 44.25
N LYS A 11 65.45 40.64 45.37
CA LYS A 11 66.54 41.15 46.26
C LYS A 11 66.17 42.46 46.98
N ILE A 12 66.32 42.65 48.30
CA ILE A 12 67.14 41.98 49.33
C ILE A 12 66.61 42.29 50.77
N ALA A 13 67.13 41.60 51.81
CA ALA A 13 67.12 41.96 53.26
C ALA A 13 65.82 41.90 54.11
N LEU A 14 65.86 41.65 55.45
CA LEU A 14 66.71 40.76 56.28
C LEU A 14 66.20 40.71 57.76
N PHE A 15 66.64 39.66 58.48
CA PHE A 15 66.72 39.47 59.95
C PHE A 15 65.47 39.33 60.86
N ASN A 16 65.45 38.15 61.51
CA ASN A 16 65.06 37.82 62.89
C ASN A 16 64.37 38.88 63.76
N GLY A 17 63.21 38.55 64.33
CA GLY A 17 62.62 39.38 65.40
C GLY A 17 61.49 38.82 66.27
N LEU A 18 60.92 37.61 66.04
CA LEU A 18 59.73 37.21 66.81
C LEU A 18 59.46 35.70 67.01
N LEU A 19 60.47 34.91 67.44
CA LEU A 19 60.27 33.52 67.89
C LEU A 19 59.51 33.40 69.25
N VAL A 20 58.77 34.44 69.63
CA VAL A 20 58.03 34.55 70.90
C VAL A 20 56.52 34.77 70.66
N ALA A 21 56.10 35.20 69.47
CA ALA A 21 54.68 35.27 69.10
C ALA A 21 54.07 33.92 68.69
N VAL A 22 54.89 32.87 68.55
CA VAL A 22 54.47 31.54 68.04
C VAL A 22 53.81 30.66 69.14
N MET A 23 53.76 31.12 70.39
CA MET A 23 53.13 30.38 71.51
C MET A 23 52.03 31.14 72.26
N LEU A 24 51.68 32.38 71.88
CA LEU A 24 50.69 33.17 72.64
C LEU A 24 49.73 34.02 71.79
N LEU A 25 49.27 33.49 70.65
CA LEU A 25 47.98 33.88 70.08
C LEU A 25 47.06 32.65 70.07
N ILE A 26 46.31 32.54 71.17
CA ILE A 26 45.35 31.46 71.44
C ILE A 26 44.28 31.42 70.36
N ALA A 27 43.79 30.22 70.07
CA ALA A 27 42.83 29.89 69.01
C ALA A 27 41.64 30.88 68.88
N VAL A 28 41.82 31.91 68.07
CA VAL A 28 40.72 32.50 67.28
C VAL A 28 40.63 31.71 65.98
N GLY A 29 40.28 30.43 66.12
CA GLY A 29 39.63 29.76 65.01
C GLY A 29 38.36 30.55 64.72
N SER A 30 38.25 31.13 63.53
CA SER A 30 37.03 31.79 63.09
C SER A 30 35.96 30.72 62.90
N TYR A 31 35.30 30.34 63.99
CA TYR A 31 34.11 29.50 63.97
C TYR A 31 33.14 30.17 63.00
N ALA A 32 32.95 29.56 61.83
CA ALA A 32 31.89 29.96 60.91
C ALA A 32 30.59 29.84 61.70
N GLN A 33 29.99 30.98 62.06
CA GLN A 33 28.81 30.99 62.91
C GLN A 33 27.73 30.18 62.20
N VAL A 34 27.25 29.13 62.86
CA VAL A 34 26.17 28.30 62.31
C VAL A 34 24.91 29.16 62.24
N VAL A 35 24.55 29.58 61.04
CA VAL A 35 23.36 30.39 60.77
C VAL A 35 22.40 29.54 59.96
N VAL A 36 21.23 29.27 60.52
CA VAL A 36 20.10 28.71 59.78
C VAL A 36 19.38 29.87 59.08
N THR A 37 19.15 29.76 57.78
CA THR A 37 18.41 30.76 56.99
C THR A 37 16.96 30.35 56.73
N SER A 38 16.69 29.05 56.59
CA SER A 38 15.32 28.51 56.50
C SER A 38 15.25 27.04 56.91
N VAL A 39 14.04 26.60 57.26
CA VAL A 39 13.71 25.19 57.54
C VAL A 39 12.37 24.90 56.87
N SER A 40 12.34 23.93 55.96
CA SER A 40 11.11 23.50 55.27
C SER A 40 11.15 22.00 54.97
N PRO A 41 10.00 21.30 55.01
CA PRO A 41 8.74 21.72 55.63
C PRO A 41 8.81 21.87 57.16
N THR A 42 7.84 22.59 57.73
CA THR A 42 7.66 22.73 59.19
C THR A 42 6.49 21.91 59.74
N ARG A 43 5.47 21.61 58.94
CA ARG A 43 4.36 20.69 59.29
C ARG A 43 4.58 19.36 58.58
N VAL A 44 4.86 18.30 59.32
CA VAL A 44 5.52 17.08 58.80
C VAL A 44 4.85 15.80 59.31
N THR A 45 5.16 14.64 58.69
CA THR A 45 4.71 13.33 59.20
C THR A 45 5.86 12.30 59.12
N GLN A 46 5.55 11.03 59.36
CA GLN A 46 6.54 9.94 59.35
C GLN A 46 7.22 9.83 57.98
N LYS A 47 8.56 9.67 57.98
CA LYS A 47 9.47 9.70 56.81
C LYS A 47 9.51 11.04 56.04
N THR A 48 8.93 12.13 56.54
CA THR A 48 9.07 13.44 55.88
C THR A 48 10.52 13.91 55.96
N THR A 49 11.06 14.33 54.82
CA THR A 49 12.39 14.92 54.71
C THR A 49 12.31 16.43 54.98
N ILE A 50 13.10 16.95 55.93
CA ILE A 50 13.23 18.37 56.23
C ILE A 50 14.60 18.85 55.73
N THR A 51 14.59 19.92 54.95
CA THR A 51 15.79 20.65 54.51
C THR A 51 16.03 21.84 55.43
N ILE A 52 17.21 21.89 56.02
CA ILE A 52 17.70 22.98 56.87
C ILE A 52 18.76 23.73 56.05
N SER A 53 18.41 24.90 55.54
CA SER A 53 19.31 25.75 54.75
C SER A 53 20.04 26.74 55.67
N GLY A 54 21.26 27.12 55.30
CA GLY A 54 22.06 28.01 56.13
C GLY A 54 23.51 28.17 55.67
N SER A 55 24.40 28.36 56.64
CA SER A 55 25.85 28.40 56.44
C SER A 55 26.61 27.96 57.70
N GLY A 56 27.86 27.53 57.52
CA GLY A 56 28.75 27.06 58.60
C GLY A 56 28.47 25.62 59.05
N PHE A 57 27.68 24.86 58.30
CA PHE A 57 27.36 23.47 58.63
C PHE A 57 28.53 22.51 58.38
N GLY A 58 28.57 21.43 59.16
CA GLY A 58 29.53 20.34 59.08
C GLY A 58 28.93 19.00 59.50
N ALA A 59 29.67 17.92 59.26
CA ALA A 59 29.26 16.55 59.62
C ALA A 59 28.78 16.43 61.08
N SER A 60 29.44 17.15 61.99
CA SER A 60 29.20 17.13 63.43
C SER A 60 28.33 18.28 63.97
N THR A 61 27.76 19.15 63.12
CA THR A 61 26.85 20.22 63.57
C THR A 61 25.69 19.61 64.36
N PRO A 62 25.53 19.90 65.67
CA PRO A 62 24.49 19.26 66.48
C PRO A 62 23.09 19.62 65.98
N ILE A 63 22.20 18.64 65.93
CA ILE A 63 20.77 18.82 65.70
C ILE A 63 20.01 18.03 66.76
N SER A 64 18.96 18.60 67.32
CA SER A 64 18.03 17.92 68.22
C SER A 64 16.64 18.54 68.16
N PHE A 65 15.65 17.83 68.71
CA PHE A 65 14.33 18.39 69.00
C PHE A 65 14.18 18.57 70.52
N ALA A 66 13.63 19.72 70.93
CA ALA A 66 13.37 19.99 72.33
C ALA A 66 12.52 18.87 72.98
N GLY A 67 12.97 18.36 74.13
CA GLY A 67 12.30 17.28 74.85
C GLY A 67 12.38 15.88 74.20
N ASN A 68 13.17 15.69 73.13
CA ASN A 68 13.27 14.45 72.35
C ASN A 68 11.92 13.95 71.78
N ALA A 69 10.93 14.83 71.62
CA ALA A 69 9.55 14.48 71.26
C ALA A 69 9.36 14.09 69.77
N ILE A 70 10.36 14.34 68.93
CA ILE A 70 10.42 13.97 67.51
C ILE A 70 11.80 13.32 67.28
N SER A 71 11.83 12.16 66.63
CA SER A 71 13.08 11.48 66.25
C SER A 71 13.36 11.61 64.75
N PHE A 72 14.64 11.57 64.38
CA PHE A 72 15.06 11.74 62.99
C PHE A 72 16.36 10.97 62.68
N ASN A 73 16.55 10.64 61.42
CA ASN A 73 17.84 10.30 60.83
C ASN A 73 18.43 11.52 60.12
N ARG A 74 19.77 11.60 59.99
CA ARG A 74 20.40 12.55 59.06
C ARG A 74 20.68 11.84 57.75
N ASN A 75 20.12 12.37 56.66
CA ASN A 75 20.27 11.79 55.32
C ASN A 75 21.51 12.36 54.60
N SER A 76 21.78 13.65 54.74
CA SER A 76 22.98 14.28 54.17
C SER A 76 23.38 15.57 54.92
N TRP A 77 24.56 16.11 54.59
CA TRP A 77 24.99 17.45 54.96
C TRP A 77 25.93 18.03 53.90
N ALA A 78 25.91 19.35 53.77
CA ALA A 78 26.80 20.20 52.98
C ALA A 78 27.07 21.49 53.79
N PRO A 79 28.04 22.35 53.43
CA PRO A 79 28.34 23.57 54.20
C PRO A 79 27.18 24.58 54.33
N ASN A 80 26.17 24.46 53.45
CA ASN A 80 25.01 25.33 53.30
C ASN A 80 23.66 24.63 53.51
N GLU A 81 23.62 23.30 53.67
CA GLU A 81 22.40 22.50 53.76
C GLU A 81 22.58 21.29 54.70
N ILE A 82 21.59 20.98 55.54
CA ILE A 82 21.50 19.69 56.23
C ILE A 82 20.13 19.09 55.97
N VAL A 83 20.10 17.82 55.57
CA VAL A 83 18.87 17.09 55.27
C VAL A 83 18.63 16.02 56.34
N ILE A 84 17.47 16.08 57.01
CA ILE A 84 17.04 15.10 58.00
C ILE A 84 15.72 14.44 57.58
N GLU A 85 15.48 13.22 58.04
CA GLU A 85 14.25 12.47 57.80
C GLU A 85 13.58 12.09 59.12
N ILE A 86 12.29 12.38 59.25
CA ILE A 86 11.54 12.15 60.49
C ILE A 86 11.27 10.65 60.68
N THR A 87 11.84 10.08 61.73
CA THR A 87 11.71 8.66 62.08
C THR A 87 10.75 8.40 63.24
N THR A 88 10.08 9.43 63.76
CA THR A 88 9.16 9.35 64.90
C THR A 88 8.23 8.13 64.75
N PRO A 89 8.23 7.19 65.71
CA PRO A 89 7.42 5.97 65.64
C PRO A 89 5.93 6.32 65.66
N THR A 90 5.10 5.35 65.28
CA THR A 90 3.66 5.53 65.01
C THR A 90 2.90 6.16 66.18
N LEU A 91 2.73 7.49 66.09
CA LEU A 91 1.94 8.32 66.99
C LEU A 91 0.83 8.95 66.14
N ASP A 92 -0.41 8.72 66.52
CA ASP A 92 -1.58 9.22 65.77
C ASP A 92 -1.99 10.64 66.26
N ASN A 93 -1.32 11.13 67.31
CA ASN A 93 -1.45 12.48 67.87
C ASN A 93 -0.49 13.47 67.20
N ASN A 94 -0.86 14.75 67.19
CA ASN A 94 0.00 15.82 66.72
C ASN A 94 0.98 16.25 67.84
N ILE A 95 2.23 16.53 67.49
CA ILE A 95 3.30 16.87 68.43
C ILE A 95 4.13 18.02 67.84
N SER A 96 4.26 19.13 68.56
CA SER A 96 5.11 20.26 68.15
C SER A 96 6.38 20.31 69.02
N ALA A 97 7.54 20.42 68.39
CA ALA A 97 8.83 20.55 69.06
C ALA A 97 9.69 21.62 68.39
N MET A 98 10.51 22.33 69.17
CA MET A 98 11.50 23.25 68.64
C MET A 98 12.68 22.45 68.08
N LEU A 99 12.97 22.63 66.79
CA LEU A 99 14.22 22.18 66.17
C LEU A 99 15.36 23.07 66.68
N ILE A 100 16.42 22.44 67.19
CA ILE A 100 17.61 23.11 67.71
C ILE A 100 18.78 22.71 66.83
N VAL A 101 19.47 23.71 66.27
CA VAL A 101 20.66 23.54 65.43
C VAL A 101 21.83 24.25 66.10
N ASN A 102 22.92 23.53 66.36
CA ASN A 102 24.10 24.01 67.06
C ASN A 102 23.80 24.74 68.40
N GLY A 103 22.77 24.29 69.12
CA GLY A 103 22.33 24.89 70.39
C GLY A 103 21.42 26.12 70.27
N SER A 104 21.11 26.59 69.05
CA SER A 104 20.16 27.68 68.79
C SER A 104 18.82 27.16 68.29
N ASN A 105 17.73 27.78 68.71
CA ASN A 105 16.38 27.52 68.18
C ASN A 105 16.34 27.90 66.69
N ALA A 106 15.90 26.97 65.83
CA ALA A 106 15.88 27.14 64.38
C ALA A 106 14.46 27.33 63.83
N SER A 107 13.53 26.42 64.16
CA SER A 107 12.12 26.51 63.77
C SER A 107 11.25 25.60 64.63
N MET A 108 9.96 25.92 64.80
CA MET A 108 9.01 25.00 65.42
C MET A 108 8.50 24.01 64.36
N ILE A 109 8.68 22.72 64.62
CA ILE A 109 8.26 21.64 63.73
C ILE A 109 7.08 20.91 64.37
N THR A 110 5.99 20.77 63.61
CA THR A 110 4.77 20.08 64.02
C THR A 110 4.68 18.75 63.28
N PHE A 111 4.90 17.66 64.00
CA PHE A 111 4.55 16.32 63.55
C PHE A 111 3.02 16.15 63.57
N VAL A 112 2.46 15.67 62.47
CA VAL A 112 1.04 15.37 62.29
C VAL A 112 0.89 13.86 62.19
N GLY A 113 0.23 13.27 63.19
CA GLY A 113 -0.01 11.83 63.22
C GLY A 113 -1.04 11.43 62.15
N PRO A 114 -0.84 10.32 61.42
CA PRO A 114 -1.82 9.87 60.44
C PRO A 114 -3.08 9.34 61.14
N SER A 115 -4.27 9.58 60.57
CA SER A 115 -5.49 8.86 60.92
C SER A 115 -5.51 7.49 60.26
N GLU A 116 -5.95 6.45 60.96
CA GLU A 116 -6.04 5.11 60.38
C GLU A 116 -7.30 4.96 59.51
N LYS A 117 -7.13 4.42 58.30
CA LYS A 117 -8.21 4.06 57.38
C LYS A 117 -8.02 2.60 56.97
N THR A 118 -9.01 1.76 57.26
CA THR A 118 -8.97 0.33 56.94
C THR A 118 -9.99 0.02 55.85
N LEU A 119 -9.54 -0.56 54.73
CA LEU A 119 -10.43 -1.19 53.77
C LEU A 119 -10.79 -2.59 54.26
N GLU A 120 -12.05 -2.74 54.62
CA GLU A 120 -12.72 -3.97 55.08
C GLU A 120 -14.14 -4.05 54.49
N ASN A 121 -14.85 -5.16 54.68
CA ASN A 121 -16.07 -5.45 53.91
C ASN A 121 -17.14 -4.34 53.95
N ASN A 122 -17.36 -3.79 55.14
CA ASN A 122 -18.38 -2.78 55.41
C ASN A 122 -17.84 -1.34 55.40
N SER A 123 -16.55 -1.14 55.11
CA SER A 123 -15.94 0.19 55.11
C SER A 123 -16.53 1.09 54.00
N GLU A 124 -16.78 2.36 54.32
CA GLU A 124 -17.35 3.34 53.40
C GLU A 124 -16.38 3.66 52.26
N ASN A 125 -15.08 3.77 52.55
CA ASN A 125 -14.03 4.05 51.57
C ASN A 125 -13.72 2.89 50.59
N ARG A 126 -14.44 1.75 50.66
CA ARG A 126 -14.22 0.60 49.78
C ARG A 126 -14.99 0.74 48.46
N ILE A 127 -14.30 0.54 47.34
CA ILE A 127 -14.95 0.21 46.06
C ILE A 127 -15.41 -1.26 46.08
N ARG A 128 -16.66 -1.48 45.65
CA ARG A 128 -17.38 -2.78 45.71
C ARG A 128 -17.57 -3.44 44.35
N GLU A 129 -17.63 -2.65 43.28
CA GLU A 129 -17.65 -3.12 41.89
C GLU A 129 -16.96 -2.08 41.00
N VAL A 130 -16.32 -2.52 39.91
CA VAL A 130 -15.81 -1.64 38.86
C VAL A 130 -16.40 -2.01 37.51
N TYR A 131 -16.52 -1.01 36.62
CA TYR A 131 -16.95 -1.11 35.23
C TYR A 131 -15.78 -0.70 34.35
N THR A 132 -15.50 -1.44 33.27
CA THR A 132 -14.25 -1.32 32.50
C THR A 132 -14.48 -1.52 31.00
N SER A 133 -13.54 -1.06 30.16
CA SER A 133 -13.58 -1.26 28.70
C SER A 133 -13.12 -2.65 28.22
N TRP A 134 -12.81 -3.59 29.13
CA TRP A 134 -12.36 -4.94 28.75
C TRP A 134 -13.44 -5.66 27.93
N ASN A 135 -13.04 -6.25 26.81
CA ASN A 135 -13.94 -6.88 25.82
C ASN A 135 -15.14 -6.00 25.42
N GLY A 136 -14.93 -4.67 25.33
CA GLY A 136 -15.94 -3.68 24.97
C GLY A 136 -16.70 -3.15 26.18
N PHE A 137 -17.24 -4.02 27.03
CA PHE A 137 -17.75 -3.64 28.34
C PHE A 137 -17.72 -4.84 29.30
N TRP A 138 -17.13 -4.65 30.47
CA TRP A 138 -17.09 -5.66 31.53
C TRP A 138 -17.21 -5.04 32.92
N LYS A 139 -17.85 -5.76 33.84
CA LYS A 139 -17.99 -5.36 35.24
C LYS A 139 -17.49 -6.44 36.19
N SER A 140 -16.93 -6.06 37.33
CA SER A 140 -16.23 -7.02 38.20
C SER A 140 -17.15 -8.06 38.86
N SER A 141 -18.48 -7.90 38.85
CA SER A 141 -19.41 -8.98 39.22
C SER A 141 -19.51 -10.12 38.19
N GLN A 142 -18.90 -9.98 37.00
CA GLN A 142 -18.74 -11.06 36.01
C GLN A 142 -17.49 -11.92 36.27
N PHE A 143 -16.60 -11.53 37.19
CA PHE A 143 -15.46 -12.35 37.60
C PHE A 143 -15.94 -13.63 38.30
N ASN A 144 -15.43 -14.77 37.84
CA ASN A 144 -15.60 -16.07 38.50
C ASN A 144 -14.23 -16.70 38.69
N LYS A 145 -13.79 -16.84 39.95
CA LYS A 145 -12.49 -17.42 40.34
C LYS A 145 -12.20 -18.81 39.77
N ASP A 146 -13.24 -19.57 39.38
CA ASP A 146 -13.10 -20.93 38.86
C ASP A 146 -13.14 -20.99 37.32
N VAL A 147 -13.28 -19.86 36.62
CA VAL A 147 -13.36 -19.76 35.14
C VAL A 147 -12.35 -18.73 34.64
N ARG A 148 -11.19 -19.19 34.15
CA ARG A 148 -10.00 -18.38 33.80
C ARG A 148 -10.26 -17.38 32.67
N GLU A 149 -11.32 -17.59 31.89
CA GLU A 149 -11.81 -16.75 30.79
C GLU A 149 -12.55 -15.50 31.29
N THR A 150 -12.90 -15.42 32.57
CA THR A 150 -13.53 -14.22 33.19
C THR A 150 -12.52 -13.22 33.77
N PHE A 151 -11.23 -13.53 33.70
CA PHE A 151 -10.15 -12.75 34.28
C PHE A 151 -9.63 -11.75 33.22
N PRO A 152 -9.67 -10.43 33.46
CA PRO A 152 -9.06 -9.46 32.56
C PRO A 152 -7.59 -9.79 32.28
N ASN A 153 -7.24 -9.84 31.00
CA ASN A 153 -5.94 -10.32 30.52
C ASN A 153 -5.29 -9.42 29.46
N ASN A 154 -5.87 -8.25 29.20
CA ASN A 154 -5.34 -7.24 28.28
C ASN A 154 -5.67 -5.85 28.84
N LYS A 155 -5.28 -4.79 28.12
CA LYS A 155 -5.64 -3.40 28.45
C LYS A 155 -7.14 -3.19 28.59
N HIS A 156 -7.50 -2.41 29.61
CA HIS A 156 -8.85 -2.00 29.97
C HIS A 156 -8.85 -0.81 30.94
N ASP A 157 -9.50 0.28 30.53
CA ASP A 157 -9.69 1.46 31.37
C ASP A 157 -10.78 1.22 32.43
N LEU A 158 -10.64 1.85 33.60
CA LEU A 158 -11.72 2.05 34.54
C LEU A 158 -12.75 3.04 33.95
N LEU A 159 -13.93 2.57 33.56
CA LEU A 159 -15.04 3.42 33.12
C LEU A 159 -15.80 4.04 34.30
N GLY A 160 -15.98 3.28 35.38
CA GLY A 160 -16.71 3.73 36.56
C GLY A 160 -16.57 2.75 37.72
N PHE A 161 -17.03 3.14 38.90
CA PHE A 161 -16.93 2.33 40.11
C PHE A 161 -18.18 2.47 40.98
N LYS A 162 -18.49 1.45 41.78
CA LYS A 162 -19.59 1.45 42.74
C LYS A 162 -19.05 1.35 44.16
N MET A 163 -19.55 2.18 45.06
CA MET A 163 -19.21 2.16 46.49
C MET A 163 -20.42 2.54 47.33
N ASN A 164 -20.33 2.38 48.66
CA ASN A 164 -21.37 2.89 49.54
C ASN A 164 -21.21 4.40 49.74
N TYR A 165 -22.32 5.13 49.65
CA TYR A 165 -22.41 6.57 49.74
C TYR A 165 -23.70 6.92 50.48
N SER A 166 -23.58 7.60 51.62
CA SER A 166 -24.73 8.01 52.45
C SER A 166 -25.72 6.87 52.76
N SER A 167 -25.21 5.65 53.00
CA SER A 167 -25.92 4.39 53.26
C SER A 167 -26.42 3.59 52.05
N GLU A 168 -26.38 4.11 50.82
CA GLU A 168 -26.76 3.37 49.60
C GLU A 168 -25.56 3.10 48.68
N ASP A 169 -25.62 2.07 47.83
CA ASP A 169 -24.55 1.78 46.87
C ASP A 169 -24.78 2.56 45.57
N ILE A 170 -23.91 3.52 45.28
CA ILE A 170 -23.99 4.45 44.15
C ILE A 170 -22.86 4.19 43.15
N ILE A 171 -23.17 4.31 41.85
CA ILE A 171 -22.19 4.22 40.77
C ILE A 171 -21.68 5.61 40.40
N PHE A 172 -20.36 5.77 40.37
CA PHE A 172 -19.66 6.96 39.90
C PHE A 172 -19.02 6.69 38.56
N SER A 173 -19.21 7.57 37.58
CA SER A 173 -18.40 7.54 36.34
C SER A 173 -17.01 8.11 36.60
N THR A 174 -16.03 7.65 35.82
CA THR A 174 -14.72 8.31 35.71
C THR A 174 -14.67 9.40 34.63
N GLY A 175 -15.62 9.41 33.70
CA GLY A 175 -15.55 10.25 32.51
C GLY A 175 -14.65 9.70 31.38
N VAL A 176 -14.06 8.50 31.50
CA VAL A 176 -13.24 7.90 30.42
C VAL A 176 -14.09 7.69 29.15
N ASN A 177 -15.26 7.08 29.31
CA ASN A 177 -16.24 6.90 28.25
C ASN A 177 -17.65 6.78 28.85
N ASP A 178 -18.23 7.93 29.22
CA ASP A 178 -19.59 8.02 29.80
C ASP A 178 -20.62 7.32 28.90
N SER A 179 -20.54 7.52 27.58
CA SER A 179 -21.52 6.96 26.63
C SER A 179 -21.54 5.43 26.63
N LEU A 180 -20.38 4.78 26.71
CA LEU A 180 -20.25 3.33 26.81
C LEU A 180 -20.77 2.81 28.16
N LEU A 181 -20.47 3.52 29.26
CA LEU A 181 -20.93 3.17 30.60
C LEU A 181 -22.45 3.32 30.72
N GLU A 182 -22.99 4.49 30.41
CA GLU A 182 -24.39 4.84 30.58
C GLU A 182 -25.32 3.99 29.69
N ALA A 183 -24.90 3.65 28.46
CA ALA A 183 -25.66 2.74 27.60
C ALA A 183 -25.78 1.34 28.22
N ASN A 184 -24.67 0.78 28.72
CA ASN A 184 -24.66 -0.55 29.36
C ASN A 184 -25.38 -0.57 30.72
N LEU A 185 -25.29 0.50 31.50
CA LEU A 185 -26.02 0.66 32.76
C LEU A 185 -27.54 0.79 32.52
N THR A 186 -27.94 1.58 31.53
CA THR A 186 -29.36 1.74 31.15
C THR A 186 -29.95 0.43 30.63
N ALA A 187 -29.20 -0.32 29.81
CA ALA A 187 -29.59 -1.66 29.35
C ALA A 187 -29.72 -2.69 30.50
N GLN A 188 -29.04 -2.45 31.63
CA GLN A 188 -29.15 -3.23 32.87
C GLN A 188 -30.19 -2.68 33.86
N GLY A 189 -31.00 -1.68 33.45
CA GLY A 189 -32.09 -1.11 34.25
C GLY A 189 -31.67 -0.07 35.29
N VAL A 190 -30.42 0.40 35.27
CA VAL A 190 -29.96 1.49 36.14
C VAL A 190 -30.44 2.84 35.59
N ASN A 191 -31.12 3.63 36.40
CA ASN A 191 -31.53 4.98 36.03
C ASN A 191 -30.34 5.95 36.13
N VAL A 192 -29.65 6.20 35.01
CA VAL A 192 -28.52 7.14 34.94
C VAL A 192 -28.90 8.62 35.12
N SER A 193 -30.20 8.93 35.24
CA SER A 193 -30.69 10.28 35.60
C SER A 193 -30.94 10.46 37.11
N ASP A 194 -30.79 9.40 37.91
CA ASP A 194 -31.05 9.41 39.35
C ASP A 194 -29.74 9.51 40.16
N ALA A 195 -29.52 10.68 40.77
CA ALA A 195 -28.35 10.95 41.60
C ALA A 195 -28.21 10.03 42.83
N THR A 196 -29.25 9.29 43.21
CA THR A 196 -29.18 8.25 44.26
C THR A 196 -28.71 6.89 43.73
N LYS A 197 -28.45 6.77 42.43
CA LYS A 197 -28.03 5.52 41.75
C LYS A 197 -26.77 5.72 40.92
N TYR A 198 -26.65 6.86 40.24
CA TYR A 198 -25.55 7.19 39.36
C TYR A 198 -25.16 8.67 39.48
N ILE A 199 -23.86 8.95 39.59
CA ILE A 199 -23.31 10.31 39.63
C ILE A 199 -22.16 10.41 38.61
N ARG A 200 -22.34 11.26 37.59
CA ARG A 200 -21.29 11.52 36.60
C ARG A 200 -20.18 12.41 37.20
N GLN A 201 -18.98 11.86 37.27
CA GLN A 201 -17.75 12.54 37.67
C GLN A 201 -16.72 12.45 36.56
N GLY A 202 -15.66 13.26 36.66
CA GLY A 202 -14.47 13.16 35.83
C GLY A 202 -13.28 12.87 36.73
N PHE A 203 -12.47 11.87 36.41
CA PHE A 203 -11.25 11.53 37.14
C PHE A 203 -10.03 11.59 36.22
N LYS A 204 -8.85 11.76 36.81
CA LYS A 204 -7.56 11.74 36.09
C LYS A 204 -6.48 11.17 36.99
N ALA A 205 -5.59 10.34 36.45
CA ALA A 205 -4.41 9.89 37.16
C ALA A 205 -3.53 11.09 37.57
N TYR A 206 -2.98 11.03 38.78
CA TYR A 206 -1.97 11.98 39.21
C TYR A 206 -0.74 11.85 38.32
N SER A 207 -0.23 12.98 37.88
CA SER A 207 0.78 13.00 36.83
C SER A 207 2.18 13.33 37.35
N THR A 208 3.14 13.22 36.45
CA THR A 208 4.19 12.22 36.66
C THR A 208 5.61 12.81 36.52
N ASN A 209 5.73 14.05 36.05
CA ASN A 209 6.92 14.91 36.28
C ASN A 209 7.16 15.16 37.80
N GLY A 210 6.15 14.87 38.63
CA GLY A 210 6.26 14.80 40.09
C GLY A 210 6.99 13.58 40.66
N ILE A 211 7.08 12.46 39.92
CA ILE A 211 7.40 11.12 40.45
C ILE A 211 8.92 10.92 40.54
N LYS A 212 9.51 11.63 41.51
CA LYS A 212 10.94 11.67 41.78
C LYS A 212 11.35 10.48 42.64
N GLY A 213 11.82 9.42 42.00
CA GLY A 213 12.33 8.21 42.65
C GLY A 213 13.22 7.35 41.75
N ARG A 214 13.76 6.27 42.31
CA ARG A 214 14.64 5.32 41.60
C ARG A 214 14.16 3.88 41.79
N THR A 215 14.34 3.07 40.75
CA THR A 215 14.05 1.64 40.78
C THR A 215 14.94 0.88 41.76
N HIS A 216 14.34 -0.14 42.36
CA HIS A 216 15.01 -1.19 43.13
C HIS A 216 14.84 -2.53 42.42
N LYS A 217 15.76 -3.48 42.64
CA LYS A 217 15.77 -4.86 42.09
C LYS A 217 14.51 -5.69 42.36
N ASP A 218 13.67 -5.24 43.29
CA ASP A 218 12.43 -5.90 43.70
C ASP A 218 11.17 -5.17 43.16
N ASN A 219 11.35 -4.12 42.35
CA ASN A 219 10.26 -3.54 41.55
C ASN A 219 10.01 -4.37 40.29
N TYR A 220 8.74 -4.49 39.95
CA TYR A 220 8.29 -5.12 38.71
C TYR A 220 7.24 -4.21 38.05
N LEU A 221 7.28 -4.07 36.73
CA LEU A 221 6.09 -3.66 35.99
C LEU A 221 5.14 -4.86 35.94
N ALA A 222 3.89 -4.64 36.31
CA ALA A 222 2.80 -5.58 36.15
C ALA A 222 2.07 -5.22 34.87
N MET A 223 2.06 -6.12 33.89
CA MET A 223 1.41 -5.94 32.59
C MET A 223 0.40 -7.05 32.41
N ALA A 224 -0.79 -6.76 31.88
CA ALA A 224 -1.76 -7.80 31.58
C ALA A 224 -1.19 -8.77 30.53
N ASP A 225 -1.46 -10.05 30.71
CA ASP A 225 -0.91 -11.21 30.00
C ASP A 225 -0.77 -11.00 28.46
N MET A 226 -1.81 -10.55 27.77
CA MET A 226 -1.81 -10.34 26.31
C MET A 226 -1.08 -9.07 25.82
N ILE A 227 -0.47 -8.25 26.68
CA ILE A 227 0.13 -6.97 26.25
C ILE A 227 1.41 -7.17 25.43
N ASP A 228 2.18 -8.23 25.69
CA ASP A 228 3.30 -8.61 24.80
C ASP A 228 2.82 -9.31 23.51
N GLY A 229 1.55 -9.75 23.46
CA GLY A 229 0.92 -10.41 22.32
C GLY A 229 0.80 -11.92 22.43
N GLU A 230 1.47 -12.55 23.41
CA GLU A 230 1.36 -13.98 23.70
C GLU A 230 0.30 -14.25 24.79
N LYS A 231 0.08 -15.54 25.11
CA LYS A 231 -0.90 -15.96 26.12
C LYS A 231 -0.32 -17.02 27.05
N ASP A 232 -0.36 -16.79 28.36
CA ASP A 232 0.26 -17.64 29.40
C ASP A 232 1.80 -17.80 29.22
N ILE A 233 2.45 -16.95 28.40
CA ILE A 233 3.88 -16.96 28.05
C ILE A 233 4.41 -15.51 28.07
N ARG A 234 5.50 -15.25 28.81
CA ARG A 234 6.06 -13.91 29.01
C ARG A 234 7.14 -13.53 28.00
N VAL A 235 6.93 -12.48 27.20
CA VAL A 235 7.88 -12.00 26.17
C VAL A 235 8.29 -10.53 26.36
N LEU A 236 9.55 -10.29 26.73
CA LEU A 236 10.11 -8.93 26.84
C LEU A 236 10.31 -8.28 25.46
N ASN A 237 9.28 -7.62 24.95
CA ASN A 237 9.26 -6.88 23.68
C ASN A 237 8.83 -5.41 23.86
N ASP A 238 8.75 -4.65 22.77
CA ASP A 238 8.55 -3.19 22.82
C ASP A 238 7.16 -2.74 23.26
N ASN A 239 6.17 -3.64 23.36
CA ASN A 239 4.89 -3.31 23.98
C ASN A 239 5.01 -3.20 25.51
N VAL A 240 5.85 -4.06 26.11
CA VAL A 240 6.07 -4.15 27.57
C VAL A 240 7.34 -3.43 28.05
N ARG A 241 8.26 -3.04 27.15
CA ARG A 241 9.43 -2.18 27.46
C ARG A 241 9.03 -0.71 27.63
N ARG A 242 8.14 -0.47 28.58
CA ARG A 242 7.72 0.85 29.05
C ARG A 242 8.50 1.26 30.30
N THR A 243 8.47 2.54 30.67
CA THR A 243 9.05 3.00 31.94
C THR A 243 8.04 2.89 33.11
N VAL A 244 8.50 3.12 34.34
CA VAL A 244 7.60 3.26 35.51
C VAL A 244 6.69 4.48 35.35
N TYR A 245 7.21 5.58 34.82
CA TYR A 245 6.45 6.80 34.49
C TYR A 245 5.32 6.49 33.49
N ASP A 246 5.58 5.61 32.51
CA ASP A 246 4.64 5.30 31.43
C ASP A 246 3.40 4.55 31.93
N VAL A 247 3.58 3.49 32.74
CA VAL A 247 2.47 2.59 33.13
C VAL A 247 1.50 3.21 34.14
N ILE A 248 1.95 4.20 34.92
CA ILE A 248 1.15 4.84 35.98
C ILE A 248 0.35 6.06 35.49
N ILE A 249 0.43 6.36 34.19
CA ILE A 249 -0.42 7.33 33.47
C ILE A 249 -1.06 6.70 32.22
N ASP A 250 -0.98 5.37 32.06
CA ASP A 250 -1.46 4.65 30.89
C ASP A 250 -3.00 4.62 30.86
N GLY A 251 -3.59 4.52 29.68
CA GLY A 251 -5.04 4.51 29.47
C GLY A 251 -5.51 5.54 28.44
N SER A 252 -6.76 5.40 28.03
CA SER A 252 -7.37 6.18 26.96
C SER A 252 -7.74 7.61 27.37
N ASN A 253 -8.03 8.44 26.36
CA ASN A 253 -8.56 9.80 26.49
C ASN A 253 -7.79 10.74 27.44
N GLY A 254 -6.49 10.49 27.62
CA GLY A 254 -5.62 11.34 28.45
C GLY A 254 -5.95 11.33 29.95
N GLN A 255 -6.73 10.35 30.41
CA GLN A 255 -7.16 10.24 31.81
C GLN A 255 -6.27 9.31 32.64
N GLY A 256 -5.55 8.38 32.01
CA GLY A 256 -4.54 7.55 32.67
C GLY A 256 -5.10 6.48 33.62
N LEU A 257 -6.30 5.97 33.35
CA LEU A 257 -7.03 5.07 34.25
C LEU A 257 -7.01 3.59 33.78
N GLU A 258 -5.93 3.15 33.14
CA GLU A 258 -5.67 1.75 32.77
C GLU A 258 -5.54 0.85 34.00
N LEU A 259 -6.22 -0.29 34.02
CA LEU A 259 -6.17 -1.28 35.11
C LEU A 259 -5.25 -2.48 34.77
N GLY A 260 -4.97 -2.71 33.48
CA GLY A 260 -4.12 -3.77 32.95
C GLY A 260 -2.63 -3.45 32.88
N THR A 261 -2.17 -2.31 33.41
CA THR A 261 -0.75 -1.99 33.60
C THR A 261 -0.49 -1.39 34.97
N GLY A 262 0.74 -1.49 35.50
CA GLY A 262 1.10 -0.88 36.78
C GLY A 262 2.50 -1.26 37.27
N ILE A 263 2.81 -0.91 38.51
CA ILE A 263 4.07 -1.21 39.19
C ILE A 263 3.85 -1.85 40.57
N ALA A 264 4.52 -2.96 40.80
CA ALA A 264 4.66 -3.61 42.10
C ALA A 264 5.85 -3.05 42.92
N ASN A 265 5.72 -3.10 44.24
CA ASN A 265 6.72 -2.66 45.23
C ASN A 265 7.11 -1.17 45.13
N PHE A 266 6.23 -0.31 44.61
CA PHE A 266 6.58 1.02 44.08
C PHE A 266 7.31 1.94 45.08
N ASN A 267 6.96 1.86 46.36
CA ASN A 267 7.45 2.76 47.40
C ASN A 267 8.38 2.09 48.43
N GLN A 268 9.03 0.96 48.13
CA GLN A 268 9.86 0.24 49.13
C GLN A 268 10.87 1.12 49.88
N ASN A 269 11.64 1.96 49.17
CA ASN A 269 12.77 2.70 49.71
C ASN A 269 12.75 4.20 49.35
N THR A 270 11.63 4.73 48.86
CA THR A 270 11.52 6.14 48.45
C THR A 270 10.08 6.62 48.56
N ASN A 271 9.88 7.84 49.07
CA ASN A 271 8.59 8.50 49.12
C ASN A 271 8.22 9.02 47.72
N ILE A 272 7.04 8.65 47.21
CA ILE A 272 6.56 9.07 45.89
C ILE A 272 5.77 10.38 46.04
N ARG A 273 5.90 11.28 45.07
CA ARG A 273 5.12 12.54 45.00
C ARG A 273 4.32 12.59 43.71
N PHE A 274 3.07 13.03 43.82
CA PHE A 274 2.05 12.95 42.79
C PHE A 274 1.38 14.32 42.66
N PHE A 275 1.49 14.97 41.51
CA PHE A 275 1.09 16.37 41.36
C PHE A 275 -0.27 16.44 40.64
N SER A 276 -1.22 17.19 41.21
CA SER A 276 -2.56 17.43 40.64
C SER A 276 -2.76 18.86 40.16
N GLY A 277 -1.94 19.81 40.64
CA GLY A 277 -2.23 21.23 40.59
C GLY A 277 -2.83 21.71 41.93
N ASN A 278 -3.45 22.89 41.93
CA ASN A 278 -4.02 23.45 43.15
C ASN A 278 -5.36 22.78 43.50
N GLY A 279 -5.65 22.63 44.79
CA GLY A 279 -6.98 22.27 45.25
C GLY A 279 -7.98 23.39 44.98
N LYS A 280 -9.13 23.06 44.38
CA LYS A 280 -10.06 24.04 43.82
C LYS A 280 -10.95 24.65 44.91
N VAL A 281 -10.86 25.96 45.10
CA VAL A 281 -11.60 26.68 46.14
C VAL A 281 -13.11 26.53 45.94
N GLY A 282 -13.80 26.06 46.97
CA GLY A 282 -15.25 25.82 46.94
C GLY A 282 -15.69 24.47 46.35
N ALA A 283 -14.77 23.58 45.98
CA ALA A 283 -15.09 22.26 45.43
C ALA A 283 -15.21 21.12 46.46
N LEU A 284 -15.34 21.44 47.75
CA LEU A 284 -15.53 20.44 48.81
C LEU A 284 -17.01 20.00 48.85
N ASP A 285 -17.26 18.73 48.54
CA ASP A 285 -18.55 18.06 48.74
C ASP A 285 -18.36 16.68 49.41
N ASP A 286 -19.34 15.78 49.27
CA ASP A 286 -19.29 14.42 49.85
C ASP A 286 -18.79 13.33 48.89
N VAL A 287 -18.45 13.69 47.64
CA VAL A 287 -17.98 12.78 46.59
C VAL A 287 -16.55 12.31 46.87
N PRO A 288 -16.12 11.13 46.40
CA PRO A 288 -14.71 10.77 46.39
C PRO A 288 -13.86 11.72 45.53
N ASP A 289 -12.74 12.14 46.08
CA ASP A 289 -11.76 13.02 45.44
C ASP A 289 -10.48 12.30 45.04
N LEU A 290 -10.23 11.12 45.61
CA LEU A 290 -9.01 10.34 45.48
C LEU A 290 -9.33 8.86 45.31
N LEU A 291 -8.85 8.24 44.23
CA LEU A 291 -8.89 6.80 43.99
C LEU A 291 -7.49 6.21 44.16
N ILE A 292 -7.38 5.09 44.88
CA ILE A 292 -6.13 4.35 45.08
C ILE A 292 -6.34 2.91 44.61
N THR A 293 -5.50 2.44 43.68
CA THR A 293 -5.45 1.03 43.24
C THR A 293 -4.55 0.19 44.15
N GLN A 294 -4.83 -1.11 44.25
CA GLN A 294 -3.97 -2.12 44.86
C GLN A 294 -4.07 -3.40 44.03
N ILE A 295 -3.02 -3.70 43.25
CA ILE A 295 -3.06 -4.63 42.11
C ILE A 295 -2.46 -6.01 42.41
N ALA A 296 -1.80 -6.18 43.57
CA ALA A 296 -1.21 -7.42 44.03
C ALA A 296 -1.57 -7.66 45.51
N ASP A 297 -0.62 -8.02 46.38
CA ASP A 297 -0.93 -8.50 47.74
C ASP A 297 -0.44 -7.52 48.82
N PRO A 298 -1.35 -6.71 49.40
CA PRO A 298 -0.99 -5.72 50.40
C PRO A 298 -0.48 -6.38 51.67
N ASN A 299 0.37 -5.65 52.41
CA ASN A 299 0.88 -6.10 53.70
C ASN A 299 0.27 -5.25 54.82
N ARG A 300 -0.68 -5.80 55.58
CA ARG A 300 -1.41 -5.08 56.64
C ARG A 300 -0.51 -4.56 57.77
N ASN A 301 0.71 -5.10 57.89
CA ASN A 301 1.74 -4.67 58.86
C ASN A 301 2.71 -3.60 58.31
N LYS A 302 2.60 -3.25 57.02
CA LYS A 302 3.32 -2.16 56.36
C LYS A 302 2.37 -1.22 55.60
N PRO A 303 1.36 -0.64 56.27
CA PRO A 303 0.40 0.24 55.60
C PRO A 303 1.08 1.49 55.04
N ASP A 304 0.71 1.88 53.83
CA ASP A 304 1.21 3.09 53.18
C ASP A 304 0.55 4.34 53.79
N ILE A 305 1.29 5.46 53.84
CA ILE A 305 0.80 6.73 54.37
C ILE A 305 0.67 7.74 53.22
N TYR A 306 -0.52 8.30 53.09
CA TYR A 306 -0.87 9.29 52.08
C TYR A 306 -1.16 10.65 52.74
N TYR A 307 -0.71 11.75 52.16
CA TYR A 307 -1.08 13.11 52.59
C TYR A 307 -0.96 14.12 51.47
N TYR A 308 -1.78 15.16 51.54
CA TYR A 308 -1.64 16.35 50.71
C TYR A 308 -0.61 17.30 51.31
N ALA A 309 0.11 18.02 50.46
CA ALA A 309 1.12 18.99 50.86
C ALA A 309 1.05 20.29 50.06
N ASP A 310 1.53 21.38 50.67
CA ASP A 310 1.74 22.67 50.01
C ASP A 310 3.06 22.73 49.23
N LEU A 311 3.34 23.89 48.63
CA LEU A 311 4.52 24.12 47.79
C LEU A 311 5.83 23.99 48.57
N GLU A 312 5.85 24.41 49.83
CA GLU A 312 6.95 24.26 50.79
C GLU A 312 7.03 22.84 51.39
N GLY A 313 6.13 21.93 51.00
CA GLY A 313 6.08 20.53 51.39
C GLY A 313 5.41 20.25 52.73
N ASN A 314 4.78 21.24 53.36
CA ASN A 314 4.06 21.09 54.62
C ASN A 314 2.82 20.22 54.41
N VAL A 315 2.52 19.32 55.36
CA VAL A 315 1.26 18.57 55.38
C VAL A 315 0.08 19.56 55.42
N VAL A 316 -0.86 19.44 54.47
CA VAL A 316 -2.19 20.07 54.50
C VAL A 316 -3.20 19.05 55.03
N GLY A 317 -4.09 19.47 55.92
CA GLY A 317 -5.04 18.59 56.62
C GLY A 317 -4.33 17.67 57.63
N ARG A 318 -4.55 16.36 57.49
CA ARG A 318 -3.99 15.24 58.25
C ARG A 318 -3.69 14.08 57.29
N PRO A 319 -2.56 13.37 57.43
CA PRO A 319 -2.27 12.17 56.64
C PRO A 319 -3.24 11.03 56.95
N ILE A 320 -3.47 10.12 56.00
CA ILE A 320 -4.13 8.83 56.28
C ILE A 320 -3.10 7.68 56.23
N ARG A 321 -3.23 6.71 57.12
CA ARG A 321 -2.51 5.43 57.11
C ARG A 321 -3.47 4.37 56.56
N LEU A 322 -3.22 3.91 55.33
CA LEU A 322 -4.11 2.98 54.63
C LEU A 322 -3.75 1.53 54.96
N LYS A 323 -4.59 0.87 55.74
CA LYS A 323 -4.61 -0.59 55.89
C LYS A 323 -5.59 -1.19 54.89
N ILE A 324 -5.19 -2.31 54.29
CA ILE A 324 -6.07 -3.15 53.46
C ILE A 324 -6.00 -4.53 54.11
N ASP A 325 -7.15 -5.15 54.40
CA ASP A 325 -7.13 -6.43 55.09
C ASP A 325 -6.65 -7.57 54.17
N ASP A 326 -5.74 -8.39 54.71
CA ASP A 326 -5.14 -9.57 54.09
C ASP A 326 -5.71 -10.89 54.65
N ASN A 327 -6.47 -10.83 55.75
CA ASN A 327 -6.90 -12.01 56.51
C ASN A 327 -8.10 -12.75 55.89
N ASP A 328 -8.83 -12.13 54.97
CA ASP A 328 -9.83 -12.76 54.11
C ASP A 328 -9.54 -12.45 52.64
N THR A 329 -8.81 -13.36 52.00
CA THR A 329 -8.39 -13.25 50.59
C THR A 329 -9.55 -13.33 49.59
N SER A 330 -10.77 -13.61 50.04
CA SER A 330 -11.95 -13.75 49.18
C SER A 330 -12.78 -12.47 49.08
N SER A 331 -13.03 -11.76 50.18
CA SER A 331 -14.19 -10.85 50.27
C SER A 331 -13.92 -9.39 49.91
N LEU A 332 -12.68 -8.89 50.01
CA LEU A 332 -12.31 -7.52 49.61
C LEU A 332 -11.95 -7.36 48.13
N ARG A 333 -11.74 -8.49 47.45
CA ARG A 333 -11.32 -8.55 46.05
C ARG A 333 -12.42 -8.01 45.13
N LEU A 334 -12.03 -7.25 44.11
CA LEU A 334 -12.91 -6.88 43.00
C LEU A 334 -12.90 -7.98 41.93
N PHE A 335 -11.72 -8.42 41.52
CA PHE A 335 -11.48 -9.50 40.56
C PHE A 335 -10.06 -10.06 40.69
N GLU A 336 -9.71 -11.12 39.96
CA GLU A 336 -8.32 -11.40 39.60
C GLU A 336 -8.07 -11.08 38.12
N TRP A 337 -6.88 -10.57 37.82
CA TRP A 337 -6.40 -10.33 36.46
C TRP A 337 -5.25 -11.27 36.13
N ARG A 338 -5.13 -11.64 34.85
CA ARG A 338 -4.00 -12.40 34.30
C ARG A 338 -2.91 -11.41 33.91
N LEU A 339 -1.71 -11.61 34.44
CA LEU A 339 -0.59 -10.68 34.29
C LEU A 339 0.73 -11.40 34.10
N ASP A 340 1.69 -10.65 33.59
CA ASP A 340 3.10 -10.96 33.66
C ASP A 340 3.92 -9.84 34.32
N LEU A 341 5.04 -10.25 34.93
CA LEU A 341 5.86 -9.40 35.80
C LEU A 341 7.26 -9.20 35.20
N TYR A 342 7.56 -7.95 34.87
CA TYR A 342 8.77 -7.52 34.18
C TYR A 342 9.70 -6.77 35.14
N LYS A 343 10.93 -7.25 35.29
CA LYS A 343 11.79 -6.86 36.44
C LYS A 343 12.66 -5.65 36.14
N MET A 344 12.70 -4.73 37.11
CA MET A 344 13.52 -3.52 37.08
C MET A 344 14.89 -3.76 37.73
N ILE A 345 15.90 -2.97 37.35
CA ILE A 345 17.28 -3.12 37.83
C ILE A 345 17.74 -1.85 38.58
N ASN A 346 18.63 -2.03 39.56
CA ASN A 346 19.17 -0.97 40.42
C ASN A 346 20.08 0.03 39.67
N PRO A 347 20.09 1.32 40.05
CA PRO A 347 18.95 2.10 40.53
C PRO A 347 18.77 3.34 39.64
N THR A 348 17.97 3.19 38.58
CA THR A 348 17.70 4.21 37.56
C THR A 348 16.46 5.04 37.90
N ALA A 349 16.38 6.28 37.41
CA ALA A 349 15.22 7.15 37.68
C ALA A 349 13.95 6.60 37.01
N TYR A 350 12.79 6.73 37.65
CA TYR A 350 11.52 6.17 37.18
C TYR A 350 11.09 6.67 35.79
N GLU A 351 11.54 7.87 35.40
CA GLU A 351 11.33 8.53 34.11
C GLU A 351 12.08 7.90 32.91
N VAL A 352 13.13 7.09 33.15
CA VAL A 352 13.97 6.45 32.11
C VAL A 352 14.22 4.96 32.34
N SER A 353 13.83 4.42 33.50
CA SER A 353 14.10 3.01 33.81
C SER A 353 13.16 2.09 33.03
N LEU A 354 13.73 1.22 32.21
CA LEU A 354 13.03 0.14 31.49
C LEU A 354 13.29 -1.22 32.17
N PRO A 355 12.38 -2.21 32.00
CA PRO A 355 12.67 -3.59 32.38
C PRO A 355 13.77 -4.19 31.48
N GLN A 356 14.57 -5.10 32.05
CA GLN A 356 15.64 -5.80 31.32
C GLN A 356 15.57 -7.33 31.43
N GLU A 357 14.80 -7.86 32.39
CA GLU A 357 14.61 -9.29 32.59
C GLU A 357 13.11 -9.62 32.67
N SER A 358 12.69 -10.70 32.00
CA SER A 358 11.49 -11.45 32.39
C SER A 358 11.61 -11.84 33.87
N GLY A 359 10.61 -11.52 34.70
CA GLY A 359 10.71 -11.69 36.15
C GLY A 359 10.97 -13.14 36.61
N SER A 360 11.44 -13.34 37.83
CA SER A 360 11.80 -14.67 38.35
C SER A 360 10.62 -15.55 38.80
N LEU A 361 9.41 -15.26 38.31
CA LEU A 361 8.16 -15.98 38.60
C LEU A 361 7.70 -16.74 37.34
N SER A 362 7.01 -17.87 37.50
CA SER A 362 6.44 -18.60 36.35
C SER A 362 5.45 -17.74 35.56
N SER A 363 5.28 -18.00 34.27
CA SER A 363 4.28 -17.31 33.45
C SER A 363 2.84 -17.68 33.87
N GLY A 364 1.85 -16.98 33.31
CA GLY A 364 0.43 -17.22 33.59
C GLY A 364 0.03 -16.91 35.04
N GLN A 365 0.68 -15.92 35.67
CA GLN A 365 0.32 -15.43 37.00
C GLN A 365 -1.11 -14.86 37.00
N THR A 366 -1.73 -14.85 38.17
CA THR A 366 -2.88 -14.00 38.47
C THR A 366 -2.63 -13.21 39.75
N ARG A 367 -3.27 -12.05 39.91
CA ARG A 367 -3.25 -11.28 41.16
C ARG A 367 -4.63 -10.71 41.51
N PRO A 368 -4.97 -10.57 42.81
CA PRO A 368 -6.23 -9.97 43.26
C PRO A 368 -6.20 -8.45 43.16
N TYR A 369 -7.17 -7.87 42.44
CA TYR A 369 -7.35 -6.43 42.32
C TYR A 369 -8.26 -5.89 43.44
N ARG A 370 -7.88 -4.77 44.06
CA ARG A 370 -8.62 -4.06 45.12
C ARG A 370 -8.51 -2.54 44.87
N MET A 371 -9.49 -1.76 45.31
CA MET A 371 -9.45 -0.29 45.20
C MET A 371 -10.13 0.41 46.38
N GLY A 372 -9.62 1.59 46.75
CA GLY A 372 -10.22 2.48 47.74
C GLY A 372 -10.54 3.86 47.15
N ALA A 373 -11.53 4.53 47.72
CA ALA A 373 -12.02 5.83 47.32
C ALA A 373 -12.18 6.75 48.56
N PHE A 374 -11.58 7.93 48.52
CA PHE A 374 -11.45 8.84 49.67
C PHE A 374 -11.86 10.27 49.31
N LYS A 375 -12.46 10.98 50.26
CA LYS A 375 -12.84 12.40 50.15
C LYS A 375 -11.69 13.27 50.65
N LEU A 376 -11.63 14.55 50.26
CA LEU A 376 -10.69 15.50 50.89
C LEU A 376 -10.98 15.66 52.40
N SER A 377 -12.23 15.53 52.82
CA SER A 377 -12.62 15.53 54.24
C SER A 377 -12.07 14.33 55.05
N ASP A 378 -11.73 13.19 54.41
CA ASP A 378 -11.03 12.07 55.08
C ASP A 378 -9.61 12.45 55.55
N PHE A 379 -9.02 13.45 54.88
CA PHE A 379 -7.75 14.07 55.24
C PHE A 379 -7.94 15.31 56.12
N GLY A 380 -9.16 15.63 56.58
CA GLY A 380 -9.41 16.85 57.38
C GLY A 380 -9.05 18.13 56.63
N ILE A 381 -9.36 18.18 55.33
CA ILE A 381 -9.18 19.36 54.48
C ILE A 381 -10.47 20.19 54.48
N GLU A 382 -10.32 21.51 54.52
CA GLU A 382 -11.40 22.46 54.81
C GLU A 382 -11.41 23.62 53.80
N GLY A 383 -12.54 24.33 53.73
CA GLY A 383 -12.74 25.46 52.81
C GLY A 383 -12.29 26.83 53.36
N ASP A 384 -11.88 26.92 54.62
CA ASP A 384 -11.55 28.20 55.27
C ASP A 384 -10.11 28.64 54.99
N SER A 385 -9.97 29.73 54.22
CA SER A 385 -8.68 30.35 53.91
C SER A 385 -7.97 30.97 55.13
N LEU A 386 -8.67 31.16 56.24
CA LEU A 386 -8.07 31.60 57.52
C LEU A 386 -7.35 30.46 58.26
N ASN A 387 -7.58 29.19 57.88
CA ASN A 387 -6.88 28.02 58.39
C ASN A 387 -5.95 27.42 57.34
N PRO A 388 -4.76 28.01 57.07
CA PRO A 388 -3.86 27.55 56.01
C PRO A 388 -3.30 26.13 56.24
N GLN A 389 -3.50 25.54 57.42
CA GLN A 389 -3.11 24.16 57.73
C GLN A 389 -4.10 23.10 57.21
N THR A 390 -5.32 23.48 56.84
CA THR A 390 -6.36 22.59 56.31
C THR A 390 -6.94 23.09 54.98
N TYR A 391 -6.73 24.36 54.62
CA TYR A 391 -7.30 24.99 53.43
C TYR A 391 -6.98 24.26 52.12
N ILE A 392 -8.04 23.87 51.40
CA ILE A 392 -7.96 23.20 50.08
C ILE A 392 -7.09 23.96 49.06
N GLY A 393 -7.13 25.30 49.05
CA GLY A 393 -6.38 26.12 48.09
C GLY A 393 -4.85 26.07 48.25
N ASN A 394 -4.35 25.56 49.38
CA ASN A 394 -2.93 25.38 49.64
C ASN A 394 -2.38 24.02 49.16
N ILE A 395 -3.24 23.08 48.74
CA ILE A 395 -2.77 21.80 48.21
C ILE A 395 -2.02 22.04 46.89
N ASN A 396 -0.84 21.44 46.74
CA ASN A 396 -0.03 21.43 45.51
C ASN A 396 0.16 20.01 44.94
N ASN A 397 0.28 19.02 45.83
CA ASN A 397 0.52 17.62 45.48
C ASN A 397 0.04 16.66 46.59
N ILE A 398 -0.18 15.39 46.25
CA ILE A 398 -0.29 14.30 47.22
C ILE A 398 1.04 13.52 47.28
N ASN A 399 1.38 13.00 48.45
CA ASN A 399 2.59 12.22 48.70
C ASN A 399 2.22 10.84 49.25
N MET A 400 2.89 9.80 48.76
CA MET A 400 2.81 8.42 49.26
C MET A 400 4.15 8.05 49.89
N MET A 401 4.17 7.86 51.21
CA MET A 401 5.39 7.54 51.95
C MET A 401 5.77 6.07 51.81
N ALA A 402 7.06 5.78 52.02
CA ALA A 402 7.62 4.46 51.80
C ALA A 402 7.14 3.41 52.82
N GLY A 403 6.03 2.73 52.56
CA GLY A 403 5.58 1.53 53.29
C GLY A 403 6.22 0.25 52.74
N GLY A 404 6.32 0.14 51.40
CA GLY A 404 6.80 -1.05 50.70
C GLY A 404 5.73 -2.13 50.56
N ALA A 405 4.47 -1.71 50.42
CA ALA A 405 3.30 -2.55 50.13
C ALA A 405 2.40 -1.96 49.02
N ALA A 406 2.79 -0.83 48.42
CA ALA A 406 2.07 -0.20 47.32
C ALA A 406 2.39 -0.90 45.99
N ASP A 407 1.42 -1.67 45.48
CA ASP A 407 1.39 -2.20 44.12
C ASP A 407 0.24 -1.50 43.38
N VAL A 408 0.54 -0.57 42.47
CA VAL A 408 -0.46 0.36 41.91
C VAL A 408 -0.48 0.33 40.39
N SER A 409 -1.66 0.41 39.78
CA SER A 409 -1.81 0.88 38.41
C SER A 409 -1.68 2.38 38.40
N PHE A 410 -2.66 3.06 39.00
CA PHE A 410 -2.69 4.52 39.16
C PHE A 410 -3.16 4.92 40.56
N ILE A 411 -2.91 6.18 40.89
CA ILE A 411 -3.67 6.95 41.86
C ILE A 411 -4.34 8.08 41.06
N ALA A 412 -5.61 8.35 41.28
CA ALA A 412 -6.38 9.33 40.49
C ALA A 412 -7.11 10.35 41.37
N TYR A 413 -7.34 11.55 40.83
CA TYR A 413 -8.09 12.62 41.47
C TYR A 413 -9.36 12.98 40.71
N ASN A 414 -10.37 13.44 41.45
CA ASN A 414 -11.59 14.01 40.88
C ASN A 414 -11.29 15.38 40.26
N LYS A 415 -11.58 15.54 38.97
CA LYS A 415 -11.36 16.77 38.21
C LYS A 415 -12.16 17.97 38.72
N LYS A 416 -13.22 17.76 39.51
CA LYS A 416 -13.99 18.87 40.12
C LYS A 416 -13.24 19.49 41.30
N ALA A 417 -12.41 18.71 42.02
CA ALA A 417 -11.73 19.12 43.25
C ALA A 417 -10.38 19.81 43.05
N PHE A 418 -9.83 19.84 41.84
CA PHE A 418 -8.51 20.36 41.52
C PHE A 418 -8.49 21.16 40.21
N ASP A 419 -7.59 22.14 40.11
CA ASP A 419 -7.34 22.88 38.87
C ASP A 419 -6.41 22.08 37.93
N ILE A 420 -6.86 21.80 36.71
CA ILE A 420 -6.24 20.82 35.80
C ILE A 420 -5.07 21.42 35.02
N LYS A 421 -3.97 21.66 35.74
CA LYS A 421 -2.72 22.23 35.20
C LYS A 421 -1.89 21.28 34.35
N SER A 422 -2.18 19.97 34.39
CA SER A 422 -1.53 18.95 33.56
C SER A 422 -2.26 18.80 32.20
N PRO A 423 -1.55 18.45 31.10
CA PRO A 423 -2.12 18.46 29.75
C PRO A 423 -3.43 17.67 29.64
N THR A 424 -4.42 18.19 28.93
CA THR A 424 -5.64 17.46 28.54
C THR A 424 -5.65 17.24 27.04
N ILE A 425 -6.18 16.10 26.60
CA ILE A 425 -6.26 15.76 25.18
C ILE A 425 -7.47 16.44 24.53
N ASP A 426 -7.26 16.99 23.33
CA ASP A 426 -8.29 17.61 22.51
C ASP A 426 -8.36 16.93 21.13
N LEU A 427 -7.21 16.64 20.52
CA LEU A 427 -7.12 15.85 19.28
C LEU A 427 -6.09 14.73 19.42
N VAL A 428 -6.55 13.47 19.36
CA VAL A 428 -5.67 12.29 19.30
C VAL A 428 -5.07 12.09 17.90
N PRO A 429 -3.83 11.58 17.79
CA PRO A 429 -3.32 10.95 16.57
C PRO A 429 -4.23 9.79 16.14
N ILE A 430 -4.32 9.57 14.83
CA ILE A 430 -5.10 8.48 14.24
C ILE A 430 -4.12 7.51 13.57
N SER A 431 -4.29 6.21 13.81
CA SER A 431 -3.52 5.19 13.09
C SER A 431 -3.83 5.24 11.59
N ARG A 432 -2.79 5.35 10.77
CA ARG A 432 -2.88 5.54 9.31
C ARG A 432 -2.62 4.21 8.58
N ASN A 433 -3.13 4.12 7.36
CA ASN A 433 -2.77 3.06 6.42
C ASN A 433 -2.13 3.69 5.18
N VAL A 434 -1.15 2.99 4.60
CA VAL A 434 -0.51 3.33 3.32
C VAL A 434 -0.59 2.14 2.37
N CYS A 435 -0.97 2.40 1.12
CA CYS A 435 -1.21 1.32 0.17
C CYS A 435 0.07 0.53 -0.17
N GLU A 436 1.18 1.26 -0.26
CA GLU A 436 2.53 0.77 -0.50
C GLU A 436 3.54 1.61 0.30
N THR A 437 4.73 1.07 0.49
CA THR A 437 5.90 1.82 1.01
C THR A 437 6.63 2.44 -0.16
N ASP A 438 6.76 3.76 -0.15
CA ASP A 438 7.29 4.56 -1.24
C ASP A 438 8.07 5.73 -0.65
N ILE A 439 9.23 6.03 -1.23
CA ILE A 439 10.11 7.12 -0.78
C ILE A 439 9.54 8.51 -1.08
N GLU A 440 8.55 8.62 -1.96
CA GLU A 440 7.83 9.87 -2.23
C GLU A 440 6.57 10.04 -1.36
N LYS A 441 6.09 8.96 -0.70
CA LYS A 441 4.89 9.02 0.15
C LYS A 441 5.24 9.44 1.58
N SER A 442 4.83 10.67 1.92
CA SER A 442 4.87 11.20 3.28
C SER A 442 3.55 10.96 4.05
N VAL A 443 3.64 10.77 5.36
CA VAL A 443 2.48 10.67 6.26
C VAL A 443 2.70 11.54 7.50
N THR A 444 1.78 12.48 7.74
CA THR A 444 1.76 13.33 8.94
C THR A 444 0.73 12.85 9.95
N PHE A 445 1.15 12.73 11.20
CA PHE A 445 0.31 12.54 12.38
C PHE A 445 0.24 13.86 13.14
N ASN A 446 -0.96 14.23 13.60
CA ASN A 446 -1.22 15.46 14.35
C ASN A 446 -1.84 15.11 15.70
N THR A 447 -1.53 15.90 16.72
CA THR A 447 -2.19 15.89 18.02
C THR A 447 -2.48 17.32 18.46
N ARG A 448 -3.41 17.52 19.39
CA ARG A 448 -3.74 18.83 19.97
C ARG A 448 -4.07 18.63 21.44
N ALA A 449 -3.47 19.43 22.31
CA ALA A 449 -3.69 19.35 23.74
C ALA A 449 -3.89 20.76 24.31
N LEU A 450 -4.54 20.83 25.47
CA LEU A 450 -4.92 22.06 26.14
C LEU A 450 -4.56 22.00 27.63
N ILE A 451 -4.70 23.13 28.33
CA ILE A 451 -4.67 23.21 29.79
C ILE A 451 -6.04 23.69 30.25
N GLU A 452 -6.76 22.85 31.00
CA GLU A 452 -8.15 23.10 31.37
C GLU A 452 -8.22 24.08 32.54
N ASN A 453 -8.55 25.33 32.21
CA ASN A 453 -8.45 26.53 33.07
C ASN A 453 -6.99 26.96 33.36
N GLY A 454 -6.09 26.81 32.39
CA GLY A 454 -4.69 27.26 32.52
C GLY A 454 -4.55 28.75 32.83
N THR A 455 -3.55 29.07 33.64
CA THR A 455 -3.13 30.44 34.01
C THR A 455 -2.20 31.09 32.98
N GLY A 456 -1.60 30.30 32.07
CA GLY A 456 -0.61 30.76 31.11
C GLY A 456 0.80 30.89 31.69
N SER A 457 1.11 30.19 32.77
CA SER A 457 2.47 30.16 33.34
C SER A 457 3.44 29.34 32.48
N SER A 458 4.75 29.60 32.60
CA SER A 458 5.80 28.81 31.95
C SER A 458 5.88 27.35 32.44
N GLU A 459 5.20 27.03 33.55
CA GLU A 459 5.12 25.67 34.11
C GLU A 459 4.01 24.86 33.41
N GLU A 460 3.02 25.54 32.82
CA GLU A 460 1.92 24.95 32.07
C GLU A 460 2.28 24.68 30.59
N GLU A 461 3.38 25.24 30.09
CA GLU A 461 3.80 25.18 28.68
C GLU A 461 3.87 23.74 28.13
N LEU A 462 3.09 23.48 27.08
CA LEU A 462 2.97 22.17 26.43
C LEU A 462 4.21 21.85 25.56
N LYS A 463 4.93 20.82 25.96
CA LYS A 463 6.12 20.28 25.28
C LYS A 463 5.73 18.92 24.66
N TYR A 464 6.23 18.63 23.47
CA TYR A 464 5.93 17.40 22.75
C TYR A 464 7.19 16.57 22.54
N LYS A 465 7.05 15.25 22.47
CA LYS A 465 8.15 14.34 22.16
C LYS A 465 7.61 13.06 21.52
N TRP A 466 8.04 12.77 20.29
CA TRP A 466 7.58 11.58 19.56
C TRP A 466 8.58 10.43 19.69
N PHE A 467 8.05 9.21 19.63
CA PHE A 467 8.75 7.96 19.83
C PHE A 467 8.36 6.93 18.78
N LYS A 468 9.29 6.03 18.48
CA LYS A 468 9.10 4.82 17.67
C LYS A 468 9.77 3.66 18.41
N ASN A 469 9.03 2.60 18.71
CA ASN A 469 9.48 1.43 19.49
C ASN A 469 10.15 1.84 20.82
N ASN A 470 9.56 2.83 21.49
CA ASN A 470 10.05 3.49 22.72
C ASN A 470 11.34 4.32 22.58
N GLU A 471 12.03 4.31 21.43
CA GLU A 471 13.15 5.23 21.17
C GLU A 471 12.65 6.62 20.77
N SER A 472 13.37 7.67 21.19
CA SER A 472 13.00 9.06 20.93
C SER A 472 13.36 9.47 19.50
N ILE A 473 12.39 9.97 18.75
CA ILE A 473 12.62 10.50 17.41
C ILE A 473 13.28 11.87 17.54
N MET A 474 14.49 12.03 16.98
CA MET A 474 15.28 13.25 17.13
C MET A 474 14.64 14.41 16.37
N GLY A 475 14.47 15.56 17.05
CA GLY A 475 13.90 16.78 16.46
C GLY A 475 12.37 16.84 16.42
N ALA A 476 11.67 15.71 16.58
CA ALA A 476 10.21 15.65 16.65
C ALA A 476 9.70 16.13 18.02
N ASN A 477 9.60 17.46 18.17
CA ASN A 477 9.20 18.16 19.40
C ASN A 477 7.96 19.07 19.22
N ASN A 478 7.22 18.92 18.12
CA ASN A 478 6.02 19.70 17.81
C ASN A 478 4.74 18.91 18.10
N ASP A 479 3.57 19.57 17.98
CA ASP A 479 2.24 18.97 17.99
C ASP A 479 1.95 18.04 16.79
N ASN A 480 2.87 17.95 15.84
CA ASN A 480 2.81 17.09 14.67
C ASN A 480 4.13 16.35 14.43
N TYR A 481 4.04 15.23 13.71
CA TYR A 481 5.18 14.44 13.23
C TYR A 481 4.91 13.90 11.83
N THR A 482 5.81 14.19 10.89
CA THR A 482 5.77 13.69 9.52
C THR A 482 6.85 12.63 9.32
N ILE A 483 6.46 11.44 8.88
CA ILE A 483 7.35 10.49 8.20
C ILE A 483 7.46 10.98 6.76
N PRO A 484 8.61 11.48 6.27
CA PRO A 484 8.70 12.13 4.97
C PRO A 484 8.73 11.15 3.80
N ALA A 485 9.18 9.92 4.04
CA ALA A 485 9.36 8.85 3.07
C ALA A 485 9.08 7.53 3.79
N VAL A 486 7.93 6.89 3.51
CA VAL A 486 7.47 5.72 4.27
C VAL A 486 8.12 4.44 3.75
N VAL A 487 9.00 3.85 4.56
CA VAL A 487 9.72 2.61 4.22
C VAL A 487 9.15 1.39 4.95
N ALA A 488 9.56 0.18 4.55
CA ALA A 488 9.08 -1.08 5.15
C ALA A 488 9.29 -1.16 6.67
N SER A 489 10.35 -0.55 7.19
CA SER A 489 10.64 -0.45 8.63
C SER A 489 9.86 0.65 9.35
N ASP A 490 8.84 1.27 8.74
CA ASP A 490 7.86 2.14 9.41
C ASP A 490 6.50 1.45 9.61
N ILE A 491 6.33 0.24 9.09
CA ILE A 491 5.06 -0.48 9.03
C ILE A 491 4.86 -1.38 10.25
N ASN A 492 3.70 -1.27 10.89
CA ASN A 492 3.27 -1.97 12.10
C ASN A 492 4.17 -1.70 13.34
N GLU A 493 4.97 -0.65 13.29
CA GLU A 493 5.82 -0.19 14.39
C GLU A 493 4.99 0.55 15.48
N ASN A 494 5.46 0.52 16.72
CA ASN A 494 4.78 1.11 17.88
C ASN A 494 5.16 2.60 18.01
N TYR A 495 4.33 3.49 17.47
CA TYR A 495 4.53 4.93 17.57
C TYR A 495 3.79 5.52 18.77
N ARG A 496 4.40 6.52 19.39
CA ARG A 496 3.85 7.25 20.54
C ARG A 496 4.22 8.73 20.52
N VAL A 497 3.29 9.60 20.89
CA VAL A 497 3.61 10.99 21.29
C VAL A 497 3.40 11.16 22.79
N ARG A 498 4.39 11.76 23.47
CA ARG A 498 4.24 12.29 24.82
C ARG A 498 3.99 13.79 24.73
N ILE A 499 2.97 14.26 25.42
CA ILE A 499 2.64 15.67 25.58
C ILE A 499 2.78 16.00 27.06
N TYR A 500 3.60 16.97 27.45
CA TYR A 500 4.01 17.16 28.84
C TYR A 500 4.29 18.61 29.23
N ASN A 501 4.16 18.92 30.52
CA ASN A 501 4.56 20.17 31.16
C ASN A 501 5.09 19.90 32.58
N GLU A 502 5.20 20.91 33.46
CA GLU A 502 5.75 20.70 34.82
C GLU A 502 4.76 20.03 35.78
N PHE A 503 3.46 20.02 35.45
CA PHE A 503 2.42 19.37 36.24
C PHE A 503 2.09 17.94 35.78
N GLY A 504 2.46 17.55 34.56
CA GLY A 504 2.17 16.20 34.08
C GLY A 504 2.42 15.91 32.60
N ALA A 505 2.00 14.73 32.17
CA ALA A 505 2.00 14.30 30.78
C ALA A 505 0.81 13.40 30.43
N ILE A 506 0.58 13.25 29.11
CA ILE A 506 -0.23 12.21 28.47
C ILE A 506 0.66 11.51 27.43
N ASP A 507 0.53 10.19 27.33
CA ASP A 507 1.05 9.37 26.23
C ASP A 507 -0.08 8.94 25.29
N LEU A 508 0.10 9.08 23.98
CA LEU A 508 -0.86 8.65 22.95
C LEU A 508 -0.16 7.70 21.99
N ASN A 509 -0.66 6.47 21.85
CA ASN A 509 -0.11 5.45 20.97
C ASN A 509 -0.89 5.40 19.65
N PHE A 510 -0.22 5.15 18.54
CA PHE A 510 -0.82 4.99 17.20
C PHE A 510 0.08 4.10 16.32
N ALA A 511 -0.42 3.71 15.14
CA ALA A 511 0.30 2.86 14.21
C ALA A 511 0.26 3.38 12.77
N LEU A 512 1.20 2.92 11.96
CA LEU A 512 1.16 3.01 10.50
C LEU A 512 1.13 1.59 9.92
N SER A 513 0.09 1.23 9.17
CA SER A 513 -0.07 -0.13 8.62
C SER A 513 -0.09 -0.14 7.09
N LEU A 514 0.22 -1.30 6.51
CA LEU A 514 0.33 -1.50 5.06
C LEU A 514 -0.96 -2.12 4.49
N GLY A 515 -1.67 -1.34 3.67
CA GLY A 515 -2.95 -1.68 3.05
C GLY A 515 -3.74 -0.41 2.72
N GLY A 516 -4.93 -0.56 2.14
CA GLY A 516 -5.81 0.58 1.92
C GLY A 516 -6.37 1.18 3.21
N THR A 517 -6.71 2.47 3.16
CA THR A 517 -7.45 3.17 4.21
C THR A 517 -8.90 2.65 4.26
N PRO A 518 -9.38 2.06 5.39
CA PRO A 518 -10.72 1.49 5.51
C PRO A 518 -11.82 2.46 5.04
N THR A 519 -12.51 2.09 3.96
CA THR A 519 -13.56 2.91 3.33
C THR A 519 -14.77 2.02 3.03
N PHE A 520 -15.88 2.31 3.69
CA PHE A 520 -17.05 1.45 3.77
C PHE A 520 -18.16 1.93 2.82
N TRP A 521 -18.72 1.04 2.00
CA TRP A 521 -19.93 1.33 1.22
C TRP A 521 -21.17 1.13 2.10
N ASP A 522 -21.95 2.18 2.29
CA ASP A 522 -23.17 2.18 3.14
C ASP A 522 -24.48 1.87 2.37
N GLY A 523 -24.37 1.53 1.08
CA GLY A 523 -25.51 1.35 0.18
C GLY A 523 -25.83 2.58 -0.68
N SER A 524 -25.16 3.72 -0.48
CA SER A 524 -25.30 4.91 -1.34
C SER A 524 -24.06 5.82 -1.38
N ASN A 525 -23.14 5.70 -0.43
CA ASN A 525 -21.95 6.52 -0.29
C ASN A 525 -20.76 5.72 0.26
N TRP A 526 -19.55 6.18 -0.05
CA TRP A 526 -18.34 5.77 0.66
C TRP A 526 -18.21 6.55 2.00
N LYS A 527 -17.94 5.83 3.08
CA LYS A 527 -17.78 6.35 4.45
C LYS A 527 -16.43 5.96 5.04
N TYR A 528 -15.88 6.83 5.88
CA TYR A 528 -14.65 6.57 6.64
C TYR A 528 -15.00 6.36 8.13
N PRO A 529 -14.13 5.73 8.95
CA PRO A 529 -14.34 5.60 10.38
C PRO A 529 -14.63 6.96 11.06
N SER A 530 -15.51 6.99 12.06
CA SER A 530 -15.89 8.24 12.74
C SER A 530 -14.70 9.01 13.34
N SER A 531 -13.65 8.30 13.77
CA SER A 531 -12.39 8.87 14.25
C SER A 531 -11.61 9.67 13.20
N PHE A 532 -11.90 9.51 11.91
CA PHE A 532 -11.22 10.20 10.80
C PHE A 532 -11.75 11.63 10.58
N TYR A 533 -12.77 12.05 11.33
CA TYR A 533 -13.37 13.38 11.26
C TYR A 533 -12.98 14.25 12.47
N ASP A 534 -12.78 15.55 12.27
CA ASP A 534 -12.79 16.59 13.30
C ASP A 534 -13.89 17.60 12.93
N GLU A 535 -14.79 17.93 13.85
CA GLU A 535 -15.99 18.76 13.62
C GLU A 535 -16.80 18.45 12.33
N GLY A 536 -16.82 17.18 11.91
CA GLY A 536 -17.51 16.71 10.68
C GLY A 536 -16.70 16.84 9.38
N THR A 537 -15.48 17.38 9.43
CA THR A 537 -14.53 17.46 8.30
C THR A 537 -13.48 16.35 8.39
N LEU A 538 -13.06 15.76 7.27
CA LEU A 538 -11.99 14.75 7.27
C LEU A 538 -10.65 15.38 7.68
N ARG A 539 -9.94 14.75 8.63
CA ARG A 539 -8.66 15.26 9.16
C ARG A 539 -7.48 15.18 8.19
N PHE A 540 -7.63 14.45 7.09
CA PHE A 540 -6.65 14.33 6.02
C PHE A 540 -7.34 13.91 4.72
N PRO A 541 -6.79 14.28 3.53
CA PRO A 541 -7.27 13.77 2.25
C PRO A 541 -6.96 12.27 2.12
N ILE A 542 -7.81 11.56 1.36
CA ILE A 542 -7.65 10.14 1.03
C ILE A 542 -7.88 10.03 -0.49
N SER A 543 -6.85 9.68 -1.25
CA SER A 543 -6.98 9.43 -2.69
C SER A 543 -7.84 8.18 -2.93
N GLU A 544 -8.39 8.02 -4.13
CA GLU A 544 -9.22 6.85 -4.46
C GLU A 544 -8.36 5.58 -4.40
N ALA A 545 -7.18 5.61 -5.05
CA ALA A 545 -6.17 4.55 -5.04
C ALA A 545 -5.62 4.16 -3.64
N ASP A 546 -5.74 5.01 -2.63
CA ASP A 546 -5.32 4.70 -1.25
C ASP A 546 -6.46 4.08 -0.39
N ARG A 547 -7.66 3.85 -0.93
CA ARG A 547 -8.79 3.25 -0.19
C ARG A 547 -8.73 1.73 -0.09
N ASN A 548 -9.15 1.17 1.04
CA ASN A 548 -9.63 -0.20 1.12
C ASN A 548 -11.13 -0.17 0.86
N LEU A 549 -11.58 -0.72 -0.26
CA LEU A 549 -12.98 -0.72 -0.69
C LEU A 549 -13.74 -1.84 0.03
N ILE A 550 -14.37 -1.51 1.15
CA ILE A 550 -15.10 -2.46 2.00
C ILE A 550 -16.59 -2.40 1.69
N PHE A 551 -17.10 -3.41 1.01
CA PHE A 551 -18.52 -3.54 0.70
C PHE A 551 -19.30 -4.11 1.90
N SER A 552 -19.67 -3.21 2.82
CA SER A 552 -20.55 -3.46 3.96
C SER A 552 -22.03 -3.50 3.60
N GLU A 553 -22.42 -2.99 2.44
CA GLU A 553 -23.75 -3.13 1.86
C GLU A 553 -23.67 -3.55 0.39
N ASN A 554 -24.82 -3.88 -0.20
CA ASN A 554 -24.89 -4.31 -1.60
C ASN A 554 -24.52 -3.18 -2.57
N TYR A 555 -23.86 -3.54 -3.67
CA TYR A 555 -23.42 -2.64 -4.74
C TYR A 555 -23.81 -3.26 -6.09
N THR A 556 -25.00 -2.95 -6.58
CA THR A 556 -25.63 -3.71 -7.68
C THR A 556 -26.28 -2.85 -8.79
N GLY A 557 -26.17 -1.52 -8.71
CA GLY A 557 -26.78 -0.59 -9.68
C GLY A 557 -25.93 0.62 -10.08
N GLU A 558 -24.70 0.75 -9.55
CA GLU A 558 -23.84 1.91 -9.77
C GLU A 558 -23.05 1.77 -11.08
N LEU A 559 -23.12 2.78 -11.96
CA LEU A 559 -22.45 2.79 -13.27
C LEU A 559 -21.17 3.66 -13.24
N VAL A 560 -20.23 3.30 -12.37
CA VAL A 560 -18.95 4.00 -12.21
C VAL A 560 -17.77 3.02 -12.17
N ASP A 561 -16.63 3.48 -12.66
CA ASP A 561 -15.36 2.81 -12.41
C ASP A 561 -14.92 3.06 -10.96
N LEU A 562 -14.23 2.09 -10.36
CA LEU A 562 -13.72 2.14 -8.99
C LEU A 562 -12.20 2.01 -9.00
N GLU A 563 -11.51 2.88 -8.28
CA GLU A 563 -10.09 2.72 -7.97
C GLU A 563 -9.89 2.55 -6.46
N GLY A 564 -8.92 1.71 -6.08
CA GLY A 564 -8.62 1.38 -4.70
C GLY A 564 -7.26 0.73 -4.52
N CYS A 565 -6.85 0.60 -3.27
CA CYS A 565 -5.66 -0.13 -2.88
C CYS A 565 -5.94 -1.63 -2.80
N ASP A 566 -6.94 -2.01 -2.01
CA ASP A 566 -7.44 -3.36 -1.80
C ASP A 566 -8.97 -3.32 -1.68
N CYS A 567 -9.61 -4.49 -1.73
CA CYS A 567 -11.07 -4.59 -1.72
C CYS A 567 -11.52 -5.78 -0.87
N ARG A 568 -12.59 -5.60 -0.09
CA ARG A 568 -13.22 -6.66 0.69
C ARG A 568 -14.74 -6.67 0.51
N VAL A 569 -15.31 -7.82 0.13
CA VAL A 569 -16.76 -8.06 0.16
C VAL A 569 -17.13 -8.79 1.45
N ILE A 570 -17.97 -8.17 2.27
CA ILE A 570 -18.40 -8.75 3.56
C ILE A 570 -19.39 -9.89 3.33
N GLY A 571 -19.34 -10.90 4.22
CA GLY A 571 -20.23 -12.06 4.20
C GLY A 571 -21.71 -11.70 4.07
N GLY A 572 -22.39 -12.29 3.09
CA GLY A 572 -23.81 -12.08 2.79
C GLY A 572 -24.13 -10.83 1.96
N LYS A 573 -23.13 -10.07 1.49
CA LYS A 573 -23.31 -8.91 0.61
C LYS A 573 -23.00 -9.23 -0.85
N GLU A 574 -23.70 -8.57 -1.77
CA GLU A 574 -23.57 -8.74 -3.21
C GLU A 574 -23.00 -7.49 -3.89
N VAL A 575 -21.93 -7.68 -4.67
CA VAL A 575 -21.26 -6.67 -5.49
C VAL A 575 -21.30 -7.12 -6.94
N ILE A 576 -21.70 -6.23 -7.84
CA ILE A 576 -21.72 -6.43 -9.28
C ILE A 576 -21.01 -5.24 -9.93
N ILE A 577 -19.92 -5.50 -10.65
CA ILE A 577 -19.29 -4.52 -11.54
C ILE A 577 -19.99 -4.65 -12.91
N PRO A 578 -20.68 -3.61 -13.40
CA PRO A 578 -21.49 -3.68 -14.61
C PRO A 578 -20.67 -3.71 -15.90
N SER A 579 -21.34 -4.05 -17.00
CA SER A 579 -20.73 -4.23 -18.31
C SER A 579 -19.99 -2.98 -18.79
N GLY A 580 -18.72 -3.13 -19.18
CA GLY A 580 -17.84 -2.03 -19.60
C GLY A 580 -17.20 -1.22 -18.47
N HIS A 581 -17.47 -1.53 -17.20
CA HIS A 581 -16.90 -0.84 -16.05
C HIS A 581 -15.73 -1.60 -15.40
N THR A 582 -14.84 -0.85 -14.75
CA THR A 582 -13.60 -1.37 -14.16
C THR A 582 -13.54 -1.17 -12.66
N ILE A 583 -13.10 -2.20 -11.92
CA ILE A 583 -12.47 -2.04 -10.61
C ILE A 583 -10.96 -2.22 -10.77
N LYS A 584 -10.20 -1.19 -10.39
CA LYS A 584 -8.74 -1.15 -10.46
C LYS A 584 -8.17 -1.12 -9.06
N LEU A 585 -7.47 -2.19 -8.69
CA LEU A 585 -6.82 -2.32 -7.39
C LEU A 585 -5.30 -2.25 -7.54
N TYR A 586 -4.60 -1.73 -6.52
CA TYR A 586 -3.17 -1.99 -6.40
C TYR A 586 -2.91 -3.45 -6.03
N ARG A 587 -3.54 -3.92 -4.95
CA ARG A 587 -3.28 -5.19 -4.24
C ARG A 587 -4.33 -6.24 -4.59
N ASN A 588 -4.97 -6.83 -3.57
CA ASN A 588 -5.80 -8.02 -3.65
C ASN A 588 -7.30 -7.76 -3.40
N LEU A 589 -8.12 -8.65 -3.95
CA LEU A 589 -9.54 -8.77 -3.66
C LEU A 589 -9.77 -9.91 -2.65
N VAL A 590 -10.53 -9.61 -1.61
CA VAL A 590 -11.02 -10.57 -0.61
C VAL A 590 -12.53 -10.66 -0.73
N VAL A 591 -13.06 -11.84 -1.04
CA VAL A 591 -14.47 -12.16 -0.82
C VAL A 591 -14.55 -13.04 0.41
N ASP A 592 -15.35 -12.62 1.41
CA ASP A 592 -15.54 -13.39 2.63
C ASP A 592 -16.14 -14.77 2.32
N VAL A 593 -15.53 -15.83 2.85
CA VAL A 593 -16.01 -17.21 2.72
C VAL A 593 -16.96 -17.58 3.86
N PRO A 594 -17.77 -18.64 3.73
CA PRO A 594 -18.53 -19.19 4.85
C PRO A 594 -17.62 -19.62 5.99
N ILE A 595 -18.03 -19.30 7.22
CA ILE A 595 -17.36 -19.71 8.46
C ILE A 595 -18.35 -20.57 9.24
N ASP A 596 -17.96 -21.83 9.47
CA ASP A 596 -18.73 -22.79 10.26
C ASP A 596 -18.88 -22.33 11.71
N ILE A 597 -20.12 -22.29 12.20
CA ILE A 597 -20.44 -21.98 13.59
C ILE A 597 -20.64 -23.30 14.33
N PHE A 598 -19.79 -23.56 15.33
CA PHE A 598 -19.84 -24.76 16.16
C PHE A 598 -20.42 -24.46 17.55
N ASN A 599 -21.10 -25.43 18.15
CA ASN A 599 -21.45 -25.38 19.58
C ASN A 599 -20.27 -25.83 20.47
N GLU A 600 -20.44 -25.72 21.78
CA GLU A 600 -19.44 -26.12 22.80
C GLU A 600 -18.97 -27.58 22.68
N SER A 601 -19.80 -28.46 22.09
CA SER A 601 -19.49 -29.87 21.83
C SER A 601 -18.74 -30.10 20.50
N GLY A 602 -18.34 -29.04 19.78
CA GLY A 602 -17.64 -29.13 18.50
C GLY A 602 -18.52 -29.57 17.32
N VAL A 603 -19.85 -29.47 17.43
CA VAL A 603 -20.79 -29.82 16.36
C VAL A 603 -21.20 -28.55 15.61
N LYS A 604 -21.10 -28.55 14.27
CA LYS A 604 -21.58 -27.45 13.43
C LYS A 604 -23.09 -27.30 13.59
N ILE A 605 -23.53 -26.07 13.88
CA ILE A 605 -24.94 -25.71 14.06
C ILE A 605 -25.44 -24.71 13.01
N ASP A 606 -24.56 -23.90 12.42
CA ASP A 606 -24.88 -22.89 11.40
C ASP A 606 -23.61 -22.53 10.59
N GLU A 607 -23.72 -21.63 9.61
CA GLU A 607 -22.58 -21.03 8.88
C GLU A 607 -22.84 -19.55 8.54
N THR A 608 -21.78 -18.74 8.52
CA THR A 608 -21.89 -17.39 7.94
C THR A 608 -22.05 -17.47 6.43
N LYS A 609 -22.75 -16.49 5.83
CA LYS A 609 -22.91 -16.42 4.38
C LYS A 609 -21.63 -15.93 3.71
N ALA A 610 -21.27 -16.52 2.58
CA ALA A 610 -20.25 -15.97 1.69
C ALA A 610 -20.62 -14.56 1.22
N GLY A 611 -19.63 -13.71 0.96
CA GLY A 611 -19.80 -12.55 0.07
C GLY A 611 -19.98 -13.03 -1.37
N LYS A 612 -20.54 -12.18 -2.23
CA LYS A 612 -20.68 -12.47 -3.67
C LYS A 612 -20.15 -11.30 -4.48
N PHE A 613 -19.20 -11.56 -5.38
CA PHE A 613 -18.64 -10.56 -6.28
C PHE A 613 -18.80 -11.03 -7.73
N THR A 614 -19.39 -10.18 -8.58
CA THR A 614 -19.69 -10.49 -9.98
C THR A 614 -19.05 -9.47 -10.89
N LEU A 615 -18.34 -9.93 -11.92
CA LEU A 615 -18.02 -9.17 -13.12
C LEU A 615 -19.07 -9.53 -14.18
N GLU A 616 -19.84 -8.55 -14.64
CA GLU A 616 -20.65 -8.71 -15.86
C GLU A 616 -19.76 -8.82 -17.10
N ASP A 617 -20.35 -9.20 -18.24
CA ASP A 617 -19.62 -9.27 -19.50
C ASP A 617 -18.95 -7.93 -19.83
N ASN A 618 -17.67 -7.96 -20.17
CA ASN A 618 -16.82 -6.79 -20.47
C ASN A 618 -16.49 -5.89 -19.25
N ALA A 619 -16.89 -6.26 -18.03
CA ALA A 619 -16.35 -5.65 -16.82
C ALA A 619 -14.91 -6.11 -16.55
N SER A 620 -14.09 -5.32 -15.85
CA SER A 620 -12.69 -5.66 -15.54
C SER A 620 -12.35 -5.57 -14.07
N LEU A 621 -11.65 -6.59 -13.54
CA LEU A 621 -10.85 -6.51 -12.32
C LEU A 621 -9.38 -6.36 -12.73
N ILE A 622 -8.86 -5.13 -12.68
CA ILE A 622 -7.44 -4.83 -12.90
C ILE A 622 -6.72 -4.86 -11.55
N GLN A 623 -5.54 -5.47 -11.50
CA GLN A 623 -4.68 -5.51 -10.32
C GLN A 623 -3.25 -5.20 -10.75
N THR A 624 -2.65 -4.14 -10.19
CA THR A 624 -1.44 -3.52 -10.77
C THR A 624 -0.14 -3.94 -10.09
N LYS A 625 -0.15 -4.21 -8.79
CA LYS A 625 1.04 -4.64 -8.03
C LYS A 625 1.59 -5.97 -8.58
N PRO A 626 2.91 -6.10 -8.83
CA PRO A 626 3.51 -7.36 -9.21
C PRO A 626 3.52 -8.33 -8.01
N VAL A 627 3.01 -9.55 -8.21
CA VAL A 627 3.04 -10.64 -7.23
C VAL A 627 3.34 -11.97 -7.93
N ASN A 628 4.14 -12.82 -7.27
CA ASN A 628 4.50 -14.16 -7.76
C ASN A 628 3.56 -15.27 -7.25
N MET A 629 2.65 -14.92 -6.34
CA MET A 629 1.61 -15.80 -5.80
C MET A 629 0.31 -15.01 -5.74
N ASN A 630 -0.79 -15.63 -6.15
CA ASN A 630 -2.10 -14.99 -6.16
C ASN A 630 -2.58 -14.70 -4.72
N GLN A 631 -2.64 -13.42 -4.36
CA GLN A 631 -3.05 -12.94 -3.03
C GLN A 631 -4.58 -12.75 -2.87
N ASN A 632 -5.38 -13.10 -3.88
CA ASN A 632 -6.85 -13.01 -3.80
C ASN A 632 -7.45 -14.19 -3.01
N SER A 633 -8.59 -13.98 -2.37
CA SER A 633 -9.31 -15.02 -1.61
C SER A 633 -10.82 -14.96 -1.81
N GLY A 634 -11.48 -16.11 -1.60
CA GLY A 634 -12.89 -16.31 -1.95
C GLY A 634 -13.10 -16.48 -3.46
N GLU A 635 -14.35 -16.75 -3.86
CA GLU A 635 -14.73 -16.92 -5.26
C GLU A 635 -15.36 -15.64 -5.82
N ILE A 636 -15.11 -15.37 -7.10
CA ILE A 636 -15.87 -14.41 -7.89
C ILE A 636 -16.59 -15.11 -9.04
N ILE A 637 -17.56 -14.41 -9.61
CA ILE A 637 -18.31 -14.84 -10.79
C ILE A 637 -17.91 -13.95 -11.96
N VAL A 638 -17.28 -14.51 -13.00
CA VAL A 638 -16.95 -13.79 -14.24
C VAL A 638 -17.87 -14.25 -15.36
N LYS A 639 -18.74 -13.37 -15.85
CA LYS A 639 -19.58 -13.63 -17.03
C LYS A 639 -18.86 -13.20 -18.29
N ARG A 640 -18.93 -14.00 -19.37
CA ARG A 640 -18.39 -13.66 -20.69
C ARG A 640 -19.34 -14.11 -21.79
N THR A 641 -19.67 -13.22 -22.73
CA THR A 641 -20.65 -13.48 -23.79
C THR A 641 -20.00 -13.55 -25.18
N ALA A 642 -19.94 -14.75 -25.74
CA ALA A 642 -19.59 -14.94 -27.15
C ALA A 642 -20.82 -14.66 -28.02
N LYS A 643 -20.68 -13.84 -29.07
CA LYS A 643 -21.82 -13.34 -29.88
C LYS A 643 -21.75 -13.80 -31.33
N GLN A 644 -22.84 -13.56 -32.05
CA GLN A 644 -23.03 -13.89 -33.47
C GLN A 644 -22.91 -15.38 -33.86
N LEU A 645 -22.91 -16.28 -32.87
CA LEU A 645 -22.61 -17.69 -33.01
C LEU A 645 -23.60 -18.41 -33.95
N GLN A 646 -23.09 -19.38 -34.71
CA GLN A 646 -23.86 -20.26 -35.57
C GLN A 646 -23.75 -21.72 -35.10
N MET A 647 -24.63 -22.59 -35.60
CA MET A 647 -24.57 -24.02 -35.26
C MET A 647 -23.22 -24.64 -35.62
N PHE A 648 -22.65 -25.37 -34.65
CA PHE A 648 -21.35 -26.05 -34.70
C PHE A 648 -20.09 -25.18 -34.52
N ASP A 649 -20.22 -23.87 -34.34
CA ASP A 649 -19.11 -22.96 -33.98
C ASP A 649 -18.35 -23.46 -32.75
N TYR A 650 -17.03 -23.27 -32.72
CA TYR A 650 -16.22 -23.39 -31.50
C TYR A 650 -15.87 -21.99 -30.98
N VAL A 651 -15.87 -21.83 -29.66
CA VAL A 651 -15.42 -20.61 -28.97
C VAL A 651 -14.12 -20.92 -28.22
N TYR A 652 -13.18 -19.97 -28.26
CA TYR A 652 -11.81 -20.11 -27.77
C TYR A 652 -11.67 -19.48 -26.39
N TRP A 653 -11.40 -20.31 -25.38
CA TRP A 653 -11.48 -19.95 -23.97
C TRP A 653 -10.15 -20.15 -23.23
N SER A 654 -9.85 -19.26 -22.29
CA SER A 654 -8.96 -19.50 -21.16
C SER A 654 -9.67 -19.08 -19.87
N SER A 655 -9.08 -19.35 -18.70
CA SER A 655 -9.75 -19.10 -17.42
C SER A 655 -9.24 -17.83 -16.73
N PRO A 656 -10.12 -16.85 -16.43
CA PRO A 656 -9.82 -15.67 -15.59
C PRO A 656 -9.85 -16.00 -14.08
N VAL A 657 -10.20 -17.23 -13.72
CA VAL A 657 -10.30 -17.74 -12.35
C VAL A 657 -9.52 -19.05 -12.19
N ALA A 658 -9.09 -19.37 -10.98
CA ALA A 658 -8.48 -20.64 -10.63
C ALA A 658 -9.54 -21.75 -10.52
N ASP A 659 -9.09 -23.00 -10.68
CA ASP A 659 -9.82 -24.23 -10.31
C ASP A 659 -11.17 -24.47 -11.03
N PHE A 660 -11.49 -23.67 -12.05
CA PHE A 660 -12.65 -23.83 -12.94
C PHE A 660 -12.41 -24.90 -14.01
N LYS A 661 -13.47 -25.57 -14.48
CA LYS A 661 -13.37 -26.68 -15.45
C LYS A 661 -13.91 -26.32 -16.82
N VAL A 662 -13.24 -26.80 -17.86
CA VAL A 662 -13.64 -26.63 -19.26
C VAL A 662 -14.96 -27.33 -19.59
N GLY A 663 -15.37 -28.31 -18.79
CA GLY A 663 -16.68 -28.97 -18.87
C GLY A 663 -17.85 -28.15 -18.30
N ASP A 664 -17.56 -27.13 -17.49
CA ASP A 664 -18.57 -26.25 -16.87
C ASP A 664 -18.84 -24.99 -17.75
N LEU A 665 -18.06 -24.79 -18.82
CA LEU A 665 -18.36 -23.84 -19.90
C LEU A 665 -19.63 -24.25 -20.66
N ARG A 666 -20.42 -23.27 -21.11
CA ARG A 666 -21.64 -23.58 -21.87
C ARG A 666 -21.28 -24.07 -23.28
N GLY A 667 -21.65 -25.29 -23.61
CA GLY A 667 -21.37 -25.88 -24.92
C GLY A 667 -21.66 -27.38 -25.01
N THR A 668 -21.17 -28.01 -26.08
CA THR A 668 -21.10 -29.48 -26.22
C THR A 668 -19.76 -29.88 -26.84
N ARG A 669 -19.01 -30.79 -26.20
CA ARG A 669 -17.61 -31.14 -26.52
C ARG A 669 -16.63 -30.00 -26.19
N ASN A 670 -15.52 -30.37 -25.57
CA ASN A 670 -14.40 -29.50 -25.25
C ASN A 670 -13.09 -30.20 -25.64
N TYR A 671 -12.11 -29.41 -26.09
CA TYR A 671 -10.80 -29.88 -26.51
C TYR A 671 -9.71 -28.91 -26.09
N GLU A 672 -8.50 -29.43 -25.89
CA GLU A 672 -7.27 -28.65 -25.85
C GLU A 672 -6.40 -29.01 -27.07
N TRP A 673 -5.54 -28.09 -27.48
CA TRP A 673 -4.58 -28.36 -28.56
C TRP A 673 -3.32 -29.02 -28.00
N ASN A 674 -2.89 -30.11 -28.62
CA ASN A 674 -1.65 -30.81 -28.28
C ASN A 674 -0.74 -30.90 -29.51
N VAL A 675 0.38 -30.16 -29.46
CA VAL A 675 1.34 -30.00 -30.57
C VAL A 675 2.07 -31.30 -30.92
N THR A 676 2.28 -32.20 -29.94
CA THR A 676 3.02 -33.45 -30.12
C THR A 676 2.12 -34.66 -30.39
N GLN A 677 0.81 -34.54 -30.20
CA GLN A 677 -0.12 -35.63 -30.44
C GLN A 677 -0.21 -36.01 -31.92
N ILE A 678 0.02 -37.28 -32.24
CA ILE A 678 -0.18 -37.84 -33.58
C ILE A 678 -1.67 -37.77 -33.97
N ASN A 679 -1.96 -37.29 -35.18
CA ASN A 679 -3.29 -37.17 -35.78
C ASN A 679 -3.55 -38.24 -36.88
N THR A 680 -4.74 -38.27 -37.49
CA THR A 680 -5.11 -39.40 -38.38
C THR A 680 -4.33 -39.40 -39.70
N ASN A 681 -3.68 -38.30 -40.08
CA ASN A 681 -2.79 -38.23 -41.24
C ASN A 681 -1.42 -38.87 -41.00
N ASN A 682 -1.15 -39.36 -39.78
CA ASN A 682 0.18 -39.75 -39.28
C ASN A 682 1.16 -38.57 -39.15
N THR A 683 0.68 -37.32 -39.10
CA THR A 683 1.47 -36.15 -38.69
C THR A 683 1.19 -35.83 -37.21
N VAL A 684 1.79 -34.78 -36.64
CA VAL A 684 1.52 -34.33 -35.26
C VAL A 684 0.71 -33.04 -35.24
N GLY A 685 0.23 -32.65 -34.06
CA GLY A 685 -0.71 -31.55 -33.85
C GLY A 685 -2.14 -32.08 -33.92
N ASN A 686 -2.85 -32.11 -32.79
CA ASN A 686 -4.21 -32.61 -32.72
C ASN A 686 -5.03 -31.95 -31.59
N TRP A 687 -6.36 -31.96 -31.76
CA TRP A 687 -7.32 -31.64 -30.72
C TRP A 687 -7.56 -32.87 -29.84
N VAL A 688 -7.30 -32.76 -28.54
CA VAL A 688 -7.47 -33.86 -27.57
C VAL A 688 -8.47 -33.49 -26.49
N GLU A 689 -9.14 -34.49 -25.92
CA GLU A 689 -10.03 -34.28 -24.77
C GLU A 689 -9.19 -33.83 -23.54
N PRO A 690 -9.57 -32.76 -22.83
CA PRO A 690 -8.81 -32.26 -21.68
C PRO A 690 -8.72 -33.31 -20.56
N PRO A 691 -7.56 -33.50 -19.92
CA PRO A 691 -7.36 -34.58 -18.95
C PRO A 691 -8.28 -34.43 -17.74
N SER A 692 -9.01 -35.50 -17.42
CA SER A 692 -9.96 -35.54 -16.29
C SER A 692 -9.29 -35.10 -14.96
N PRO A 693 -9.90 -34.18 -14.18
CA PRO A 693 -11.29 -33.71 -14.26
C PRO A 693 -11.53 -32.46 -15.14
N GLY A 694 -10.58 -32.08 -16.00
CA GLY A 694 -10.76 -31.01 -16.99
C GLY A 694 -10.59 -29.58 -16.44
N PHE A 695 -9.75 -29.38 -15.42
CA PHE A 695 -9.41 -28.05 -14.93
C PHE A 695 -8.70 -27.20 -16.00
N MET A 696 -9.08 -25.93 -16.11
CA MET A 696 -8.45 -24.98 -17.04
C MET A 696 -7.20 -24.37 -16.42
N MET A 697 -6.03 -24.71 -16.98
CA MET A 697 -4.75 -24.15 -16.52
C MET A 697 -4.66 -22.66 -16.90
N PRO A 698 -4.28 -21.76 -15.97
CA PRO A 698 -4.04 -20.36 -16.30
C PRO A 698 -3.03 -20.20 -17.44
N GLY A 699 -3.37 -19.39 -18.44
CA GLY A 699 -2.53 -19.13 -19.62
C GLY A 699 -2.70 -20.15 -20.74
N LYS A 700 -3.26 -21.33 -20.47
CA LYS A 700 -3.59 -22.33 -21.51
C LYS A 700 -4.93 -22.01 -22.15
N GLY A 701 -5.04 -22.23 -23.46
CA GLY A 701 -6.31 -22.08 -24.18
C GLY A 701 -6.97 -23.42 -24.49
N TYR A 702 -8.28 -23.38 -24.62
CA TYR A 702 -9.19 -24.50 -24.83
C TYR A 702 -10.25 -24.10 -25.87
N ILE A 703 -10.85 -25.07 -26.56
CA ILE A 703 -12.02 -24.83 -27.43
C ILE A 703 -13.23 -25.57 -26.91
N VAL A 704 -14.41 -24.94 -26.99
CA VAL A 704 -15.69 -25.54 -26.63
C VAL A 704 -16.68 -25.27 -27.75
N ARG A 705 -17.36 -26.30 -28.26
CA ARG A 705 -18.38 -26.10 -29.30
C ARG A 705 -19.64 -25.52 -28.69
N VAL A 706 -20.33 -24.66 -29.42
CA VAL A 706 -21.66 -24.19 -29.01
C VAL A 706 -22.66 -25.36 -28.89
N PRO A 707 -23.71 -25.24 -28.06
CA PRO A 707 -24.68 -26.31 -27.87
C PRO A 707 -25.37 -26.73 -29.18
N THR A 708 -25.27 -28.01 -29.52
CA THR A 708 -26.12 -28.60 -30.56
C THR A 708 -27.58 -28.66 -30.08
N PRO A 709 -28.58 -28.24 -30.88
CA PRO A 709 -29.96 -28.22 -30.44
C PRO A 709 -30.52 -29.64 -30.27
N ILE A 710 -30.62 -30.08 -29.02
CA ILE A 710 -31.48 -31.19 -28.59
C ILE A 710 -32.43 -30.64 -27.52
N THR A 711 -33.53 -30.06 -28.01
CA THR A 711 -34.83 -29.87 -27.33
C THR A 711 -34.86 -29.23 -25.92
N THR A 712 -33.80 -28.54 -25.49
CA THR A 712 -33.67 -28.06 -24.08
C THR A 712 -33.48 -26.55 -23.96
N PHE A 713 -32.54 -25.94 -24.70
CA PHE A 713 -32.35 -24.48 -24.72
C PHE A 713 -31.82 -24.00 -26.09
N PRO A 714 -32.17 -22.78 -26.54
CA PRO A 714 -33.23 -21.89 -26.02
C PRO A 714 -34.62 -22.25 -26.58
N THR A 715 -35.63 -21.47 -26.21
CA THR A 715 -36.97 -21.44 -26.83
C THR A 715 -37.26 -20.03 -27.38
N PRO A 716 -37.64 -19.86 -28.66
CA PRO A 716 -37.77 -20.88 -29.71
C PRO A 716 -36.44 -21.60 -30.03
N PRO A 717 -36.48 -22.81 -30.62
CA PRO A 717 -35.27 -23.53 -30.99
C PRO A 717 -34.51 -22.78 -32.11
N ILE A 718 -33.18 -22.76 -31.98
CA ILE A 718 -32.24 -22.21 -32.97
C ILE A 718 -32.38 -23.02 -34.27
N GLU A 719 -32.77 -22.36 -35.37
CA GLU A 719 -32.73 -22.93 -36.71
C GLU A 719 -31.30 -23.01 -37.26
N LYS A 720 -31.09 -23.80 -38.32
CA LYS A 720 -29.74 -24.15 -38.80
C LYS A 720 -28.89 -22.93 -39.19
N ASP A 721 -29.52 -21.85 -39.61
CA ASP A 721 -28.88 -20.64 -40.11
C ASP A 721 -29.01 -19.43 -39.16
N ASP A 722 -29.56 -19.64 -37.95
CA ASP A 722 -29.70 -18.60 -36.92
C ASP A 722 -28.35 -18.13 -36.36
N ILE A 723 -28.37 -16.90 -35.85
CA ILE A 723 -27.24 -16.18 -35.26
C ILE A 723 -27.60 -15.84 -33.81
N PHE A 724 -26.82 -16.30 -32.83
CA PHE A 724 -27.15 -16.17 -31.39
C PHE A 724 -25.97 -15.74 -30.50
N GLU A 725 -26.25 -15.52 -29.21
CA GLU A 725 -25.24 -15.20 -28.19
C GLU A 725 -25.23 -16.25 -27.07
N LEU A 726 -24.06 -16.45 -26.45
CA LEU A 726 -23.85 -17.47 -25.42
C LEU A 726 -22.98 -16.93 -24.27
N THR A 727 -23.63 -16.61 -23.15
CA THR A 727 -22.95 -16.19 -21.92
C THR A 727 -22.52 -17.39 -21.08
N SER A 728 -21.21 -17.63 -20.99
CA SER A 728 -20.61 -18.52 -20.00
C SER A 728 -20.40 -17.79 -18.67
N THR A 729 -20.48 -18.54 -17.57
CA THR A 729 -20.30 -18.04 -16.20
C THR A 729 -19.17 -18.83 -15.56
N LEU A 730 -18.04 -18.18 -15.30
CA LEU A 730 -16.84 -18.79 -14.77
C LEU A 730 -16.70 -18.40 -13.29
N THR A 731 -16.91 -19.35 -12.39
CA THR A 731 -16.84 -19.14 -10.94
C THR A 731 -15.55 -19.73 -10.38
N GLY A 732 -14.87 -18.96 -9.51
CA GLY A 732 -13.66 -19.39 -8.83
C GLY A 732 -12.85 -18.21 -8.29
N ARG A 733 -11.71 -18.48 -7.64
CA ARG A 733 -10.82 -17.42 -7.14
C ARG A 733 -10.20 -16.64 -8.31
N PRO A 734 -10.28 -15.29 -8.36
CA PRO A 734 -9.80 -14.50 -9.49
C PRO A 734 -8.28 -14.61 -9.65
N ASN A 735 -7.82 -14.87 -10.87
CA ASN A 735 -6.40 -15.00 -11.20
C ASN A 735 -5.67 -13.67 -11.14
N ASN A 736 -4.47 -13.68 -10.55
CA ASN A 736 -3.65 -12.49 -10.33
C ASN A 736 -2.18 -12.85 -10.09
N GLY A 737 -1.27 -12.00 -10.57
CA GLY A 737 0.17 -12.22 -10.47
C GLY A 737 0.78 -12.81 -11.73
N GLU A 738 2.03 -13.27 -11.64
CA GLU A 738 2.74 -13.90 -12.74
C GLU A 738 2.22 -15.31 -13.03
N TYR A 739 1.96 -15.61 -14.30
CA TYR A 739 1.63 -16.96 -14.76
C TYR A 739 2.57 -17.38 -15.89
N ARG A 740 2.97 -18.66 -15.90
CA ARG A 740 3.85 -19.25 -16.89
C ARG A 740 3.18 -20.46 -17.54
N ILE A 741 3.10 -20.49 -18.85
CA ILE A 741 2.54 -21.61 -19.63
C ILE A 741 3.57 -22.16 -20.61
N LYS A 742 3.65 -23.49 -20.70
CA LYS A 742 4.61 -24.15 -21.60
C LYS A 742 4.10 -24.22 -23.03
N ILE A 743 4.98 -23.86 -23.96
CA ILE A 743 4.80 -24.03 -25.41
C ILE A 743 5.79 -25.05 -25.96
N TYR A 744 5.45 -25.65 -27.10
CA TYR A 744 6.21 -26.72 -27.74
C TYR A 744 6.34 -26.51 -29.25
N GLU A 745 7.46 -26.92 -29.83
CA GLU A 745 7.62 -27.00 -31.29
C GLU A 745 6.94 -28.28 -31.82
N THR A 746 6.75 -28.38 -33.14
CA THR A 746 6.22 -29.57 -33.82
C THR A 746 7.11 -30.79 -33.53
N GLY A 747 6.57 -31.75 -32.78
CA GLY A 747 7.30 -32.95 -32.34
C GLY A 747 7.70 -33.91 -33.47
N SER A 748 8.74 -34.70 -33.25
CA SER A 748 9.32 -35.62 -34.25
C SER A 748 8.60 -36.97 -34.42
N ASP A 749 7.51 -37.20 -33.70
CA ASP A 749 6.91 -38.54 -33.55
C ASP A 749 5.96 -38.95 -34.69
N GLY A 750 5.76 -38.07 -35.68
CA GLY A 750 4.98 -38.32 -36.90
C GLY A 750 5.77 -38.08 -38.18
N ASP A 751 5.12 -38.25 -39.34
CA ASP A 751 5.71 -38.01 -40.65
C ASP A 751 5.75 -36.51 -41.00
N ILE A 752 6.66 -35.78 -40.34
CA ILE A 752 6.80 -34.33 -40.48
C ILE A 752 7.21 -33.90 -41.90
N SER A 753 7.68 -34.84 -42.75
CA SER A 753 7.93 -34.58 -44.17
C SER A 753 6.68 -34.19 -44.96
N ARG A 754 5.50 -34.50 -44.40
CA ARG A 754 4.17 -34.17 -44.96
C ARG A 754 3.54 -32.93 -44.32
N MET A 755 4.20 -32.29 -43.35
CA MET A 755 3.78 -31.00 -42.79
C MET A 755 4.49 -29.86 -43.51
N VAL A 756 3.70 -28.97 -44.12
CA VAL A 756 4.19 -27.73 -44.73
C VAL A 756 4.42 -26.67 -43.65
N GLU A 757 5.25 -25.67 -43.94
CA GLU A 757 5.82 -24.79 -42.91
C GLU A 757 4.78 -23.96 -42.12
N GLY A 758 3.69 -23.55 -42.78
CA GLY A 758 2.58 -22.82 -42.14
C GLY A 758 1.72 -23.65 -41.18
N ASP A 759 1.93 -24.97 -41.09
CA ASP A 759 1.15 -25.88 -40.24
C ASP A 759 1.87 -26.22 -38.91
N LYS A 760 3.06 -25.66 -38.66
CA LYS A 760 3.97 -26.08 -37.56
C LYS A 760 3.97 -25.14 -36.36
N ASP A 761 4.33 -25.71 -35.21
CA ASP A 761 4.68 -24.99 -33.95
C ASP A 761 3.54 -24.18 -33.31
N TRP A 762 2.31 -24.37 -33.77
CA TRP A 762 1.12 -23.73 -33.24
C TRP A 762 0.79 -24.19 -31.82
N ASN A 763 0.60 -23.24 -30.91
CA ASN A 763 0.25 -23.45 -29.50
C ASN A 763 -0.98 -22.61 -29.13
N LEU A 764 -2.00 -23.23 -28.53
CA LEU A 764 -3.21 -22.54 -28.06
C LEU A 764 -3.03 -22.08 -26.61
N ILE A 765 -2.92 -20.77 -26.42
CA ILE A 765 -2.82 -20.11 -25.11
C ILE A 765 -4.02 -19.17 -24.93
N GLY A 766 -4.05 -18.38 -23.85
CA GLY A 766 -5.10 -17.37 -23.67
C GLY A 766 -4.89 -16.48 -22.45
N ASN A 767 -5.66 -15.40 -22.38
CA ASN A 767 -5.55 -14.41 -21.29
C ASN A 767 -6.01 -15.03 -19.94
N PRO A 768 -5.11 -15.16 -18.94
CA PRO A 768 -5.44 -15.79 -17.65
C PRO A 768 -6.17 -14.87 -16.66
N TYR A 769 -6.38 -13.59 -16.97
CA TYR A 769 -6.82 -12.58 -16.00
C TYR A 769 -8.30 -12.19 -16.14
N PRO A 770 -8.95 -11.72 -15.05
CA PRO A 770 -10.29 -11.13 -15.07
C PRO A 770 -10.30 -9.67 -15.60
N SER A 771 -9.39 -9.34 -16.51
CA SER A 771 -9.31 -8.06 -17.24
C SER A 771 -8.75 -8.30 -18.64
N ALA A 772 -8.84 -7.33 -19.54
CA ALA A 772 -8.06 -7.38 -20.78
C ALA A 772 -6.54 -7.34 -20.52
N ILE A 773 -5.76 -7.74 -21.53
CA ILE A 773 -4.31 -7.52 -21.61
C ILE A 773 -3.91 -6.88 -22.95
N SER A 774 -2.85 -6.08 -22.95
CA SER A 774 -2.24 -5.56 -24.18
C SER A 774 -1.47 -6.66 -24.91
N ALA A 775 -1.86 -6.92 -26.16
CA ALA A 775 -1.18 -7.81 -27.08
C ALA A 775 0.25 -7.35 -27.38
N GLU A 776 0.47 -6.03 -27.51
CA GLU A 776 1.80 -5.44 -27.69
C GLU A 776 2.71 -5.71 -26.48
N LYS A 777 2.25 -5.47 -25.25
CA LYS A 777 3.03 -5.79 -24.04
C LYS A 777 3.30 -7.28 -23.89
N PHE A 778 2.35 -8.13 -24.29
CA PHE A 778 2.54 -9.58 -24.33
C PHE A 778 3.59 -10.00 -25.36
N LEU A 779 3.59 -9.40 -26.56
CA LEU A 779 4.56 -9.65 -27.62
C LEU A 779 5.96 -9.16 -27.23
N ILE A 780 6.11 -7.93 -26.73
CA ILE A 780 7.41 -7.39 -26.28
C ILE A 780 8.03 -8.29 -25.21
N ALA A 781 7.22 -8.87 -24.32
CA ALA A 781 7.69 -9.76 -23.25
C ALA A 781 8.04 -11.20 -23.69
N ASN A 782 7.57 -11.68 -24.85
CA ASN A 782 7.69 -13.09 -25.25
C ASN A 782 8.28 -13.31 -26.66
N ALA A 783 8.06 -12.38 -27.60
CA ALA A 783 8.65 -12.37 -28.96
C ALA A 783 9.98 -11.59 -29.03
N GLY A 784 10.29 -10.75 -28.04
CA GLY A 784 11.56 -10.02 -27.93
C GLY A 784 11.44 -8.50 -28.14
N VAL A 785 12.57 -7.80 -27.99
CA VAL A 785 12.67 -6.33 -28.02
C VAL A 785 13.64 -5.88 -29.10
N VAL A 786 13.23 -4.92 -29.94
CA VAL A 786 14.10 -4.28 -30.94
C VAL A 786 14.63 -2.93 -30.43
N ASN A 787 15.51 -2.96 -29.43
CA ASN A 787 16.24 -1.78 -28.98
C ASN A 787 17.55 -1.66 -29.77
N ARG A 788 17.73 -0.59 -30.55
CA ARG A 788 18.92 -0.42 -31.41
C ARG A 788 20.21 0.01 -30.68
N ASP A 789 20.12 0.32 -29.39
CA ASP A 789 21.25 0.84 -28.59
C ASP A 789 22.02 -0.24 -27.79
N GLU A 790 21.53 -1.49 -27.73
CA GLU A 790 22.21 -2.62 -27.11
C GLU A 790 22.07 -3.88 -27.97
N ILE A 791 23.12 -4.70 -28.05
CA ILE A 791 23.12 -5.93 -28.87
C ILE A 791 22.37 -7.04 -28.13
N VAL A 792 21.04 -6.96 -28.17
CA VAL A 792 20.14 -8.04 -27.72
C VAL A 792 19.96 -9.01 -28.88
N TYR A 793 20.20 -10.30 -28.63
CA TYR A 793 19.94 -11.36 -29.61
C TYR A 793 18.44 -11.49 -29.90
N ASP A 794 18.10 -11.96 -31.10
CA ASP A 794 16.75 -12.34 -31.55
C ASP A 794 16.26 -13.64 -30.86
N GLY A 795 16.18 -13.58 -29.53
CA GLY A 795 15.95 -14.69 -28.60
C GLY A 795 14.53 -14.79 -28.05
N GLY A 796 13.53 -14.29 -28.80
CA GLY A 796 12.12 -14.51 -28.47
C GLY A 796 11.76 -15.99 -28.43
N ILE A 797 10.81 -16.37 -27.57
CA ILE A 797 10.31 -17.74 -27.43
C ILE A 797 9.13 -18.05 -28.35
N ILE A 798 8.49 -17.02 -28.90
CA ILE A 798 7.46 -17.12 -29.95
C ILE A 798 7.87 -16.30 -31.19
N LYS A 799 7.37 -16.70 -32.36
CA LYS A 799 7.24 -15.80 -33.51
C LYS A 799 6.22 -14.71 -33.13
N GLY A 800 6.49 -13.46 -33.44
CA GLY A 800 5.70 -12.32 -32.95
C GLY A 800 4.39 -12.07 -33.70
N GLY A 801 3.54 -13.09 -33.84
CA GLY A 801 2.16 -12.95 -34.30
C GLY A 801 1.19 -13.61 -33.33
N LEU A 802 0.08 -12.94 -33.03
CA LEU A 802 -1.03 -13.49 -32.24
C LEU A 802 -2.24 -13.73 -33.15
N TYR A 803 -2.83 -14.91 -33.05
CA TYR A 803 -3.86 -15.39 -33.98
C TYR A 803 -5.16 -15.62 -33.23
N LEU A 804 -6.05 -14.62 -33.28
CA LEU A 804 -7.31 -14.58 -32.56
C LEU A 804 -8.45 -15.14 -33.43
N TRP A 805 -9.24 -16.04 -32.86
CA TRP A 805 -10.31 -16.74 -33.55
C TRP A 805 -11.57 -15.88 -33.71
N THR A 806 -11.93 -15.51 -34.94
CA THR A 806 -13.04 -14.59 -35.25
C THR A 806 -14.23 -15.22 -35.97
N HIS A 807 -14.13 -16.47 -36.43
CA HIS A 807 -15.24 -17.32 -36.90
C HIS A 807 -16.32 -16.57 -37.71
N LYS A 808 -15.89 -16.01 -38.85
CA LYS A 808 -16.71 -15.22 -39.78
C LYS A 808 -17.36 -16.09 -40.87
N SER A 809 -16.72 -17.19 -41.26
CA SER A 809 -17.16 -18.12 -42.28
C SER A 809 -18.00 -19.27 -41.71
N LYS A 810 -18.90 -19.84 -42.53
CA LYS A 810 -19.61 -21.07 -42.18
C LYS A 810 -18.69 -22.26 -42.36
N ILE A 811 -18.86 -23.29 -41.54
CA ILE A 811 -18.14 -24.56 -41.71
C ILE A 811 -18.55 -25.24 -43.03
N GLU A 812 -17.59 -25.52 -43.90
CA GLU A 812 -17.82 -25.97 -45.29
C GLU A 812 -17.21 -27.33 -45.60
N LYS A 813 -17.90 -28.12 -46.42
CA LYS A 813 -17.53 -29.50 -46.75
C LYS A 813 -16.34 -29.53 -47.71
N GLY A 814 -15.15 -29.85 -47.19
CA GLY A 814 -13.91 -29.70 -47.96
C GLY A 814 -13.54 -28.24 -48.21
N GLY A 815 -13.96 -27.34 -47.31
CA GLY A 815 -13.44 -25.97 -47.25
C GLY A 815 -11.94 -25.96 -46.93
N GLY A 816 -11.35 -24.75 -47.02
CA GLY A 816 -9.93 -24.51 -46.76
C GLY A 816 -9.41 -25.14 -45.46
N ASN A 817 -8.12 -25.46 -45.42
CA ASN A 817 -7.49 -26.06 -44.27
C ASN A 817 -6.71 -24.99 -43.51
N PRO A 818 -7.12 -24.65 -42.26
CA PRO A 818 -6.49 -23.57 -41.53
C PRO A 818 -5.03 -23.89 -41.14
N TYR A 819 -4.72 -25.11 -40.68
CA TYR A 819 -3.36 -25.60 -40.34
C TYR A 819 -3.36 -27.04 -39.74
N TYR A 820 -4.42 -27.84 -39.89
CA TYR A 820 -4.55 -29.13 -39.19
C TYR A 820 -5.13 -30.27 -40.06
N GLU A 821 -5.72 -31.31 -39.46
CA GLU A 821 -6.26 -32.46 -40.19
C GLU A 821 -7.36 -32.08 -41.21
N ASN A 822 -7.27 -32.65 -42.42
CA ASN A 822 -8.30 -32.54 -43.48
C ASN A 822 -9.61 -33.24 -43.08
N PHE A 823 -10.37 -32.67 -42.16
CA PHE A 823 -11.70 -33.16 -41.80
C PHE A 823 -12.70 -33.01 -42.96
N GLY A 824 -13.80 -33.77 -42.90
CA GLY A 824 -14.85 -33.70 -43.92
C GLY A 824 -15.59 -32.36 -43.98
N TYR A 825 -15.42 -31.50 -42.96
CA TYR A 825 -15.92 -30.13 -42.87
C TYR A 825 -14.88 -29.29 -42.12
N ASN A 826 -14.48 -28.15 -42.69
CA ASN A 826 -13.45 -27.24 -42.14
C ASN A 826 -13.98 -25.80 -42.02
N TYR A 827 -13.28 -24.99 -41.24
CA TYR A 827 -13.40 -23.53 -41.21
C TYR A 827 -12.25 -22.91 -42.02
N ASN A 828 -12.41 -21.68 -42.50
CA ASN A 828 -11.43 -21.02 -43.35
C ASN A 828 -10.26 -20.43 -42.53
N SER A 829 -9.02 -20.48 -43.05
CA SER A 829 -7.88 -19.72 -42.50
C SER A 829 -8.19 -18.22 -42.31
N THR A 830 -9.05 -17.62 -43.14
CA THR A 830 -9.50 -16.22 -43.01
C THR A 830 -10.32 -15.92 -41.74
N ASP A 831 -10.70 -16.95 -40.96
CA ASP A 831 -11.37 -16.78 -39.68
C ASP A 831 -10.45 -16.35 -38.54
N TYR A 832 -9.13 -16.31 -38.76
CA TYR A 832 -8.17 -15.73 -37.81
C TYR A 832 -7.90 -14.25 -38.10
N LEU A 833 -7.98 -13.45 -37.05
CA LEU A 833 -7.39 -12.13 -36.98
C LEU A 833 -5.94 -12.29 -36.54
N VAL A 834 -5.00 -11.66 -37.24
CA VAL A 834 -3.58 -11.65 -36.89
C VAL A 834 -3.22 -10.28 -36.33
N TYR A 835 -2.47 -10.24 -35.22
CA TYR A 835 -1.96 -9.02 -34.60
C TYR A 835 -0.47 -9.13 -34.30
N ASN A 836 0.30 -8.08 -34.57
CA ASN A 836 1.69 -7.92 -34.14
C ASN A 836 2.06 -6.45 -33.84
N GLY A 837 3.34 -6.15 -33.61
CA GLY A 837 3.81 -4.78 -33.33
C GLY A 837 3.62 -3.78 -34.49
N THR A 838 3.41 -4.28 -35.72
CA THR A 838 3.11 -3.46 -36.89
C THR A 838 1.63 -3.10 -36.96
N ALA A 839 0.73 -4.11 -36.92
CA ALA A 839 -0.69 -3.91 -37.19
C ALA A 839 -1.58 -5.08 -36.70
N SER A 840 -2.88 -4.93 -36.95
CA SER A 840 -3.89 -6.00 -36.96
C SER A 840 -4.37 -6.22 -38.40
N THR A 841 -4.66 -7.45 -38.84
CA THR A 841 -5.35 -7.69 -40.13
C THR A 841 -6.80 -7.18 -40.15
N ASN A 842 -7.38 -6.91 -38.98
CA ASN A 842 -8.60 -6.12 -38.83
C ASN A 842 -8.24 -4.70 -38.31
N PRO A 843 -8.35 -3.64 -39.13
CA PRO A 843 -7.92 -2.28 -38.74
C PRO A 843 -8.70 -1.65 -37.58
N LYS A 844 -9.77 -2.30 -37.08
CA LYS A 844 -10.54 -1.87 -35.91
C LYS A 844 -10.08 -2.45 -34.56
N PHE A 845 -9.16 -3.41 -34.56
CA PHE A 845 -8.68 -4.02 -33.31
C PHE A 845 -7.46 -3.28 -32.79
N GLU A 846 -7.62 -2.62 -31.63
CA GLU A 846 -6.58 -1.80 -31.00
C GLU A 846 -5.54 -2.63 -30.23
N GLY A 847 -5.73 -3.96 -30.10
CA GLY A 847 -4.74 -4.86 -29.51
C GLY A 847 -5.01 -5.29 -28.06
N TYR A 848 -6.26 -5.23 -27.58
CA TYR A 848 -6.63 -5.65 -26.23
C TYR A 848 -7.24 -7.06 -26.23
N ILE A 849 -6.48 -8.05 -25.76
CA ILE A 849 -6.94 -9.44 -25.65
C ILE A 849 -7.83 -9.55 -24.42
N ALA A 850 -9.13 -9.71 -24.63
CA ALA A 850 -10.11 -9.66 -23.57
C ALA A 850 -9.99 -10.82 -22.56
N SER A 851 -10.47 -10.61 -21.33
CA SER A 851 -10.50 -11.58 -20.21
C SER A 851 -11.02 -12.94 -20.66
N GLY A 852 -10.22 -14.01 -20.48
CA GLY A 852 -10.58 -15.38 -20.83
C GLY A 852 -10.62 -15.70 -22.33
N GLN A 853 -10.15 -14.82 -23.21
CA GLN A 853 -10.02 -15.09 -24.66
C GLN A 853 -8.84 -16.04 -24.93
N GLY A 854 -9.09 -17.12 -25.67
CA GLY A 854 -8.04 -17.99 -26.23
C GLY A 854 -7.51 -17.47 -27.57
N PHE A 855 -6.21 -17.64 -27.81
CA PHE A 855 -5.52 -17.26 -29.06
C PHE A 855 -4.32 -18.18 -29.35
N PHE A 856 -4.00 -18.35 -30.62
CA PHE A 856 -2.83 -19.10 -31.05
C PHE A 856 -1.57 -18.22 -31.10
N VAL A 857 -0.44 -18.84 -30.78
CA VAL A 857 0.92 -18.34 -31.05
C VAL A 857 1.74 -19.44 -31.74
N ARG A 858 2.79 -19.06 -32.46
CA ARG A 858 3.74 -20.00 -33.06
C ARG A 858 5.03 -20.00 -32.25
N ALA A 859 5.48 -21.17 -31.78
CA ALA A 859 6.70 -21.29 -30.97
C ALA A 859 7.96 -21.03 -31.81
N LYS A 860 9.01 -20.53 -31.15
CA LYS A 860 10.38 -20.38 -31.68
C LYS A 860 11.40 -21.24 -30.91
N ALA A 861 10.95 -21.92 -29.85
CA ALA A 861 11.73 -22.88 -29.07
C ALA A 861 10.80 -23.85 -28.31
N ASN A 862 11.22 -25.10 -28.16
CA ASN A 862 10.46 -26.16 -27.50
C ASN A 862 10.58 -26.13 -25.96
N ASN A 863 9.48 -26.44 -25.25
CA ASN A 863 9.40 -26.63 -23.80
C ASN A 863 9.78 -25.39 -22.97
N VAL A 864 9.63 -24.19 -23.54
CA VAL A 864 9.88 -22.90 -22.89
C VAL A 864 8.59 -22.31 -22.29
N ASP A 865 8.76 -21.37 -21.35
CA ASP A 865 7.67 -20.77 -20.57
C ASP A 865 7.28 -19.39 -21.15
N VAL A 866 6.07 -19.28 -21.70
CA VAL A 866 5.42 -18.01 -22.04
C VAL A 866 4.91 -17.36 -20.76
N ASN A 867 5.25 -16.08 -20.57
CA ASN A 867 4.97 -15.33 -19.36
C ASN A 867 3.80 -14.36 -19.53
N PHE A 868 2.89 -14.36 -18.57
CA PHE A 868 1.87 -13.34 -18.36
C PHE A 868 2.16 -12.58 -17.06
N THR A 869 2.04 -11.26 -17.06
CA THR A 869 2.29 -10.41 -15.87
C THR A 869 1.23 -9.32 -15.70
N ASN A 870 1.10 -8.80 -14.47
CA ASN A 870 0.16 -7.70 -14.17
C ASN A 870 0.45 -6.42 -14.96
N ALA A 871 1.70 -6.17 -15.37
CA ALA A 871 2.06 -5.03 -16.23
C ALA A 871 1.40 -5.08 -17.63
N MET A 872 0.91 -6.25 -18.06
CA MET A 872 0.16 -6.41 -19.30
C MET A 872 -1.30 -5.96 -19.20
N ARG A 873 -1.82 -5.66 -17.99
CA ARG A 873 -3.26 -5.40 -17.73
C ARG A 873 -3.64 -3.91 -17.69
N PHE A 874 -2.66 -3.00 -17.71
CA PHE A 874 -2.89 -1.55 -17.61
C PHE A 874 -1.74 -0.72 -18.22
N GLU A 875 -1.95 0.59 -18.35
CA GLU A 875 -0.91 1.59 -18.60
C GLU A 875 -1.07 2.78 -17.65
N THR A 876 0.03 3.40 -17.24
CA THR A 876 0.03 4.48 -16.24
C THR A 876 -0.35 5.81 -16.88
N GLY A 877 -1.34 6.49 -16.31
CA GLY A 877 -1.85 7.77 -16.83
C GLY A 877 -2.69 7.66 -18.11
N GLN A 878 -3.07 6.45 -18.53
CA GLN A 878 -3.95 6.18 -19.66
C GLN A 878 -5.30 5.62 -19.19
N ALA A 879 -6.26 5.49 -20.12
CA ALA A 879 -7.52 4.83 -19.87
C ALA A 879 -7.33 3.31 -19.62
N ASN A 880 -8.29 2.70 -18.90
CA ASN A 880 -8.37 1.25 -18.74
C ASN A 880 -8.52 0.58 -20.11
N TYR A 881 -7.90 -0.58 -20.30
CA TYR A 881 -7.99 -1.34 -21.55
C TYR A 881 -9.41 -1.88 -21.79
N ASP A 882 -9.88 -1.80 -23.03
CA ASP A 882 -11.21 -2.30 -23.40
C ASP A 882 -11.25 -3.83 -23.25
N ASN A 883 -12.26 -4.33 -22.56
CA ASN A 883 -12.48 -5.76 -22.29
C ASN A 883 -13.66 -6.33 -23.11
N SER A 884 -14.18 -5.55 -24.08
CA SER A 884 -15.24 -5.91 -25.02
C SER A 884 -14.76 -6.48 -26.36
N ASP A 885 -13.45 -6.44 -26.65
CA ASP A 885 -12.79 -7.13 -27.77
C ASP A 885 -12.69 -8.66 -27.55
N PHE A 886 -13.74 -9.27 -27.00
CA PHE A 886 -13.93 -10.72 -26.98
C PHE A 886 -14.57 -11.12 -28.31
N PHE A 887 -13.76 -11.60 -29.26
CA PHE A 887 -14.23 -11.88 -30.62
C PHE A 887 -15.28 -13.02 -30.62
N ARG A 888 -16.50 -12.81 -31.13
CA ARG A 888 -17.05 -11.64 -31.84
C ARG A 888 -17.76 -10.65 -30.91
N SER A 889 -17.36 -9.39 -30.98
CA SER A 889 -18.20 -8.23 -30.66
C SER A 889 -18.18 -7.26 -31.84
N ASN A 890 -19.15 -6.35 -31.91
CA ASN A 890 -19.19 -5.29 -32.92
C ASN A 890 -19.56 -3.99 -32.19
N GLY A 891 -18.58 -3.44 -31.46
CA GLY A 891 -18.71 -2.18 -30.74
C GLY A 891 -18.10 -1.03 -31.52
N ASP A 892 -18.77 0.13 -31.50
CA ASP A 892 -18.14 1.40 -31.92
C ASP A 892 -17.25 1.90 -30.77
N SER A 893 -16.00 1.44 -30.74
CA SER A 893 -14.99 1.87 -29.77
C SER A 893 -14.67 3.36 -29.94
N LYS A 894 -14.60 4.09 -28.82
CA LYS A 894 -14.40 5.55 -28.82
C LYS A 894 -12.91 5.90 -28.92
N ASN A 895 -12.62 7.04 -29.54
CA ASN A 895 -11.27 7.58 -29.72
C ASN A 895 -10.45 7.59 -28.41
N ALA A 896 -9.47 6.69 -28.31
CA ALA A 896 -8.32 6.82 -27.42
C ALA A 896 -7.09 7.16 -28.28
N LYS A 897 -6.23 8.07 -27.80
CA LYS A 897 -4.95 8.38 -28.46
C LYS A 897 -3.84 7.60 -27.77
N SER A 898 -3.32 6.54 -28.40
CA SER A 898 -1.96 6.09 -28.09
C SER A 898 -0.97 7.14 -28.62
N SER A 899 0.07 7.45 -27.84
CA SER A 899 1.18 8.31 -28.24
C SER A 899 2.27 7.48 -28.94
N ASP A 900 1.87 6.60 -29.84
CA ASP A 900 2.75 5.70 -30.59
C ASP A 900 3.48 6.47 -31.71
N SER A 901 4.62 5.94 -32.13
CA SER A 901 5.35 6.31 -33.34
C SER A 901 4.44 6.29 -34.58
N GLU A 902 4.70 7.16 -35.56
CA GLU A 902 3.78 7.32 -36.70
C GLU A 902 3.92 6.19 -37.74
N LYS A 903 3.16 5.11 -37.53
CA LYS A 903 3.09 3.94 -38.42
C LYS A 903 2.33 4.26 -39.72
N GLN A 904 2.90 3.88 -40.87
CA GLN A 904 2.28 4.02 -42.20
C GLN A 904 1.75 2.67 -42.67
N LEU A 905 0.44 2.46 -42.60
CA LEU A 905 -0.17 1.13 -42.76
C LEU A 905 -1.10 1.08 -43.97
N LEU A 906 -1.00 -0.01 -44.72
CA LEU A 906 -1.78 -0.31 -45.92
C LEU A 906 -2.35 -1.73 -45.81
N TRP A 907 -3.67 -1.83 -45.77
CA TRP A 907 -4.41 -3.08 -45.83
C TRP A 907 -4.82 -3.34 -47.28
N LEU A 908 -4.38 -4.46 -47.83
CA LEU A 908 -4.76 -4.94 -49.16
C LEU A 908 -5.72 -6.12 -49.01
N ALA A 909 -6.82 -6.11 -49.76
CA ALA A 909 -7.79 -7.20 -49.81
C ALA A 909 -7.76 -7.91 -51.17
N LEU A 910 -7.73 -9.24 -51.15
CA LEU A 910 -8.09 -10.09 -52.28
C LEU A 910 -9.56 -10.53 -52.12
N THR A 911 -10.32 -10.44 -53.20
CA THR A 911 -11.76 -10.77 -53.25
C THR A 911 -12.09 -11.68 -54.43
N ASN A 912 -13.15 -12.48 -54.32
CA ASN A 912 -13.67 -13.35 -55.39
C ASN A 912 -15.12 -13.03 -55.76
N GLU A 913 -15.66 -13.70 -56.79
CA GLU A 913 -17.06 -13.54 -57.22
C GLU A 913 -18.10 -13.89 -56.13
N ALA A 914 -17.75 -14.78 -55.20
CA ALA A 914 -18.59 -15.14 -54.05
C ALA A 914 -18.55 -14.08 -52.91
N LYS A 915 -17.79 -12.99 -53.09
CA LYS A 915 -17.59 -11.88 -52.13
C LYS A 915 -16.93 -12.29 -50.81
N THR A 916 -16.23 -13.41 -50.75
CA THR A 916 -15.30 -13.66 -49.63
C THR A 916 -14.06 -12.78 -49.81
N ALA A 917 -13.50 -12.29 -48.70
CA ALA A 917 -12.34 -11.41 -48.69
C ALA A 917 -11.26 -11.95 -47.75
N THR A 918 -10.00 -11.74 -48.12
CA THR A 918 -8.80 -12.08 -47.34
C THR A 918 -7.83 -10.90 -47.40
N VAL A 919 -7.13 -10.61 -46.29
CA VAL A 919 -6.42 -9.33 -46.10
C VAL A 919 -4.96 -9.58 -45.69
N ALA A 920 -4.05 -8.89 -46.37
CA ALA A 920 -2.64 -8.77 -45.98
C ALA A 920 -2.31 -7.31 -45.66
N VAL A 921 -1.35 -7.08 -44.75
CA VAL A 921 -0.95 -5.74 -44.31
C VAL A 921 0.52 -5.49 -44.62
N VAL A 922 0.80 -4.37 -45.27
CA VAL A 922 2.15 -3.79 -45.38
C VAL A 922 2.20 -2.57 -44.45
N GLY A 923 3.13 -2.56 -43.50
CA GLY A 923 3.28 -1.46 -42.55
C GLY A 923 4.70 -0.96 -42.42
N TYR A 924 4.91 0.32 -42.71
CA TYR A 924 6.20 0.98 -42.46
C TYR A 924 6.22 1.51 -41.03
N VAL A 925 7.15 1.01 -40.23
CA VAL A 925 7.23 1.26 -38.79
C VAL A 925 8.66 1.57 -38.35
N GLN A 926 8.81 2.33 -37.27
CA GLN A 926 10.12 2.63 -36.72
C GLN A 926 10.71 1.37 -36.06
N GLY A 927 11.94 1.00 -36.43
CA GLY A 927 12.66 -0.15 -35.89
C GLY A 927 12.87 -1.29 -36.87
N ALA A 928 11.86 -1.61 -37.69
CA ALA A 928 11.87 -2.68 -38.68
C ALA A 928 12.92 -2.50 -39.81
N THR A 929 13.07 -3.53 -40.64
CA THR A 929 14.01 -3.64 -41.76
C THR A 929 13.31 -4.16 -43.04
N TYR A 930 14.10 -4.55 -44.06
CA TYR A 930 13.61 -5.26 -45.25
C TYR A 930 13.81 -6.80 -45.16
N GLY A 931 14.29 -7.29 -44.02
CA GLY A 931 14.49 -8.72 -43.74
C GLY A 931 13.26 -9.37 -43.13
N GLU A 932 13.50 -10.36 -42.25
CA GLU A 932 12.50 -10.91 -41.33
C GLU A 932 12.68 -10.22 -39.97
N ASP A 933 11.63 -9.56 -39.47
CA ASP A 933 11.63 -8.83 -38.20
C ASP A 933 10.62 -9.46 -37.22
N ASN A 934 11.10 -10.29 -36.29
CA ASN A 934 10.26 -11.19 -35.47
C ASN A 934 9.09 -10.53 -34.72
N LEU A 935 9.14 -9.22 -34.41
CA LEU A 935 8.08 -8.46 -33.73
C LEU A 935 7.12 -7.73 -34.70
N TYR A 936 7.57 -7.48 -35.93
CA TYR A 936 6.91 -6.62 -36.93
C TYR A 936 6.34 -7.41 -38.12
N ASP A 937 6.80 -8.63 -38.33
CA ASP A 937 6.26 -9.60 -39.28
C ASP A 937 5.36 -10.63 -38.57
N ALA A 938 4.38 -11.18 -39.28
CA ALA A 938 3.56 -12.29 -38.79
C ALA A 938 3.25 -13.26 -39.92
N SER A 939 3.63 -14.52 -39.71
CA SER A 939 3.38 -15.67 -40.60
C SER A 939 1.94 -15.73 -41.09
N HIS A 940 1.73 -16.12 -42.34
CA HIS A 940 0.42 -16.55 -42.82
C HIS A 940 0.09 -17.92 -42.21
N MET A 941 -1.16 -18.09 -41.77
CA MET A 941 -1.66 -19.32 -41.15
C MET A 941 -2.37 -20.17 -42.20
N GLY A 942 -1.90 -21.41 -42.40
CA GLY A 942 -2.42 -22.31 -43.43
C GLY A 942 -1.74 -22.14 -44.79
N THR A 943 -2.08 -23.03 -45.74
CA THR A 943 -1.17 -23.28 -46.88
C THR A 943 -1.79 -23.43 -48.27
N ASN A 944 -3.08 -23.76 -48.40
CA ASN A 944 -3.74 -23.98 -49.72
C ASN A 944 -5.05 -23.20 -49.90
N ASP A 945 -5.24 -22.16 -49.09
CA ASP A 945 -6.50 -21.43 -48.96
C ASP A 945 -6.55 -20.14 -49.82
N PHE A 946 -7.76 -19.60 -49.97
CA PHE A 946 -8.02 -18.31 -50.57
C PHE A 946 -7.33 -17.18 -49.78
N SER A 947 -6.14 -16.77 -50.24
CA SER A 947 -5.20 -15.97 -49.47
C SER A 947 -4.47 -14.94 -50.32
N LEU A 948 -4.20 -13.79 -49.70
CA LEU A 948 -3.23 -12.78 -50.13
C LEU A 948 -2.15 -12.75 -49.06
N TYR A 949 -0.89 -12.64 -49.47
CA TYR A 949 0.24 -12.58 -48.55
C TYR A 949 1.39 -11.75 -49.14
N THR A 950 2.26 -11.28 -48.25
CA THR A 950 3.60 -10.77 -48.59
C THR A 950 4.62 -11.89 -48.38
N GLN A 951 5.81 -11.82 -48.97
CA GLN A 951 6.83 -12.87 -48.82
C GLN A 951 8.20 -12.30 -48.46
N VAL A 952 8.85 -12.92 -47.47
CA VAL A 952 10.25 -12.71 -47.10
C VAL A 952 10.93 -14.07 -47.13
N SER A 953 12.06 -14.19 -47.85
CA SER A 953 12.69 -15.50 -48.09
C SER A 953 11.67 -16.49 -48.69
N GLU A 954 11.41 -17.63 -48.05
CA GLU A 954 10.32 -18.56 -48.39
C GLU A 954 9.09 -18.47 -47.47
N GLU A 955 9.10 -17.62 -46.42
CA GLU A 955 7.99 -17.50 -45.48
C GLU A 955 6.90 -16.55 -46.02
N ARG A 956 5.65 -17.03 -46.04
CA ARG A 956 4.47 -16.21 -46.34
C ARG A 956 4.07 -15.42 -45.09
N LEU A 957 3.79 -14.14 -45.24
CA LEU A 957 3.43 -13.23 -44.15
C LEU A 957 2.04 -12.61 -44.38
N ALA A 958 1.20 -12.65 -43.35
CA ALA A 958 -0.09 -11.94 -43.30
C ALA A 958 0.08 -10.46 -42.93
N ILE A 959 1.10 -10.14 -42.15
CA ILE A 959 1.54 -8.78 -41.86
C ILE A 959 3.05 -8.71 -42.10
N GLN A 960 3.51 -7.71 -42.85
CA GLN A 960 4.93 -7.40 -43.00
C GLN A 960 5.25 -6.00 -42.47
N GLY A 961 6.27 -5.92 -41.61
CA GLY A 961 6.94 -4.70 -41.22
C GLY A 961 7.98 -4.28 -42.27
N ARG A 962 8.09 -2.97 -42.51
CA ARG A 962 9.09 -2.35 -43.40
C ARG A 962 9.66 -1.08 -42.73
N PRO A 963 10.86 -0.59 -43.09
CA PRO A 963 11.54 0.43 -42.29
C PRO A 963 10.91 1.82 -42.45
N LEU A 964 10.90 2.61 -41.37
CA LEU A 964 10.89 4.07 -41.46
C LEU A 964 12.32 4.63 -41.40
N PRO A 965 12.61 5.77 -42.06
CA PRO A 965 11.70 6.57 -42.89
C PRO A 965 11.31 5.87 -44.21
N PHE A 966 10.09 6.15 -44.69
CA PHE A 966 9.50 5.53 -45.87
C PHE A 966 10.26 5.87 -47.17
N ASP A 967 10.51 4.86 -48.00
CA ASP A 967 11.07 5.02 -49.35
C ASP A 967 10.02 4.74 -50.44
N SER A 968 9.72 5.76 -51.25
CA SER A 968 8.84 5.65 -52.43
C SER A 968 9.39 4.76 -53.56
N SER A 969 10.67 4.42 -53.55
CA SER A 969 11.29 3.51 -54.51
C SER A 969 11.00 2.03 -54.22
N ASP A 970 10.51 1.74 -53.00
CA ASP A 970 10.31 0.40 -52.47
C ASP A 970 9.32 -0.46 -53.29
N LYS A 971 9.51 -1.77 -53.21
CA LYS A 971 8.75 -2.79 -53.92
C LYS A 971 8.44 -3.95 -52.98
N VAL A 972 7.15 -4.30 -52.86
CA VAL A 972 6.70 -5.44 -52.05
C VAL A 972 6.14 -6.51 -52.96
N THR A 973 6.74 -7.70 -52.95
CA THR A 973 6.20 -8.87 -53.67
C THR A 973 4.93 -9.34 -52.96
N LEU A 974 3.85 -9.49 -53.72
CA LEU A 974 2.57 -10.00 -53.25
C LEU A 974 2.30 -11.35 -53.90
N GLY A 975 2.07 -12.36 -53.06
CA GLY A 975 1.61 -13.67 -53.50
C GLY A 975 0.10 -13.83 -53.30
N VAL A 976 -0.55 -14.57 -54.18
CA VAL A 976 -1.95 -14.97 -54.02
C VAL A 976 -2.11 -16.47 -54.25
N ALA A 977 -2.84 -17.15 -53.37
CA ALA A 977 -3.30 -18.50 -53.59
C ALA A 977 -4.83 -18.53 -53.70
N VAL A 978 -5.34 -19.30 -54.66
CA VAL A 978 -6.78 -19.39 -54.97
C VAL A 978 -7.21 -20.84 -55.16
N PRO A 979 -8.38 -21.25 -54.62
CA PRO A 979 -8.80 -22.66 -54.63
C PRO A 979 -9.48 -23.09 -55.94
N THR A 980 -9.88 -22.15 -56.80
CA THR A 980 -10.65 -22.40 -58.02
C THR A 980 -10.15 -21.55 -59.19
N ASN A 981 -10.52 -21.93 -60.41
CA ASN A 981 -10.35 -21.06 -61.58
C ASN A 981 -11.46 -20.00 -61.56
N GLY A 982 -11.13 -18.72 -61.72
CA GLY A 982 -12.13 -17.65 -61.66
C GLY A 982 -11.55 -16.23 -61.82
N ILE A 983 -12.43 -15.23 -61.64
CA ILE A 983 -12.05 -13.82 -61.56
C ILE A 983 -11.89 -13.42 -60.09
N TYR A 984 -10.82 -12.68 -59.82
CA TYR A 984 -10.44 -12.18 -58.51
C TYR A 984 -10.10 -10.68 -58.60
N ASN A 985 -10.16 -9.96 -57.49
CA ASN A 985 -9.75 -8.55 -57.45
C ASN A 985 -8.85 -8.28 -56.24
N ILE A 986 -7.72 -7.60 -56.47
CA ILE A 986 -6.89 -7.00 -55.42
C ILE A 986 -7.28 -5.52 -55.29
N GLY A 987 -7.49 -5.03 -54.08
CA GLY A 987 -7.80 -3.63 -53.81
C GLY A 987 -7.26 -3.15 -52.45
N ILE A 988 -7.32 -1.84 -52.22
CA ILE A 988 -7.06 -1.25 -50.90
C ILE A 988 -8.32 -1.41 -50.06
N ASP A 989 -8.17 -1.93 -48.84
CA ASP A 989 -9.23 -2.05 -47.84
C ASP A 989 -9.22 -0.84 -46.90
N HIS A 990 -8.07 -0.54 -46.28
CA HIS A 990 -7.86 0.59 -45.37
C HIS A 990 -6.44 1.19 -45.52
N LEU A 991 -6.28 2.42 -45.01
CA LEU A 991 -5.02 3.20 -44.99
C LEU A 991 -4.90 3.95 -43.65
N LYS A 992 -3.70 4.03 -43.05
CA LYS A 992 -3.42 4.79 -41.81
C LYS A 992 -2.01 5.41 -41.86
N GLY A 993 -1.79 6.55 -41.21
CA GLY A 993 -0.54 7.34 -41.26
C GLY A 993 -0.59 8.47 -42.30
N SER A 994 0.22 9.52 -42.15
CA SER A 994 0.17 10.73 -42.99
C SER A 994 0.59 10.50 -44.45
N ILE A 995 1.50 9.55 -44.71
CA ILE A 995 2.00 9.24 -46.05
C ILE A 995 1.00 8.34 -46.79
N MET A 996 0.60 7.21 -46.18
CA MET A 996 -0.37 6.29 -46.81
C MET A 996 -1.78 6.91 -46.87
N GLY A 997 -2.14 7.73 -45.89
CA GLY A 997 -3.39 8.50 -45.88
C GLY A 997 -3.44 9.66 -46.88
N ASN A 998 -2.30 10.21 -47.32
CA ASN A 998 -2.29 11.26 -48.36
C ASN A 998 -2.77 10.68 -49.70
N THR A 999 -3.78 11.30 -50.31
CA THR A 999 -4.31 10.93 -51.62
C THR A 999 -3.32 11.12 -52.77
N GLU A 1000 -2.29 11.95 -52.59
CA GLU A 1000 -1.22 12.18 -53.58
C GLU A 1000 -0.18 11.05 -53.61
N GLN A 1001 -0.01 10.29 -52.52
CA GLN A 1001 0.94 9.17 -52.49
C GLN A 1001 0.41 8.01 -53.32
N ALA A 1002 0.83 7.90 -54.58
CA ALA A 1002 0.40 6.83 -55.48
C ALA A 1002 0.67 5.43 -54.90
N ILE A 1003 -0.23 4.49 -55.18
CA ILE A 1003 -0.13 3.07 -54.79
C ILE A 1003 -0.51 2.23 -56.01
N PHE A 1004 0.47 1.58 -56.61
CA PHE A 1004 0.33 0.81 -57.84
C PHE A 1004 0.52 -0.69 -57.62
N LEU A 1005 -0.14 -1.48 -58.45
CA LEU A 1005 0.06 -2.92 -58.61
C LEU A 1005 0.64 -3.21 -59.99
N GLU A 1006 1.81 -3.86 -60.04
CA GLU A 1006 2.44 -4.36 -61.26
C GLU A 1006 2.13 -5.86 -61.39
N ASP A 1007 1.30 -6.24 -62.39
CA ASP A 1007 1.06 -7.64 -62.78
C ASP A 1007 2.18 -8.04 -63.76
N THR A 1008 3.16 -8.79 -63.27
CA THR A 1008 4.36 -9.19 -64.02
C THR A 1008 4.02 -10.18 -65.15
N TYR A 1009 2.95 -10.97 -64.99
CA TYR A 1009 2.52 -11.97 -65.96
C TYR A 1009 1.76 -11.36 -67.15
N GLN A 1010 1.09 -10.22 -66.95
CA GLN A 1010 0.39 -9.49 -68.00
C GLN A 1010 1.12 -8.20 -68.42
N ASN A 1011 2.20 -7.83 -67.74
CA ASN A 1011 2.92 -6.57 -67.88
C ASN A 1011 2.01 -5.32 -67.70
N VAL A 1012 0.98 -5.45 -66.86
CA VAL A 1012 0.00 -4.39 -66.56
C VAL A 1012 0.43 -3.62 -65.31
N PHE A 1013 0.23 -2.31 -65.32
CA PHE A 1013 0.53 -1.41 -64.21
C PHE A 1013 -0.75 -0.65 -63.85
N HIS A 1014 -1.29 -0.88 -62.65
CA HIS A 1014 -2.63 -0.44 -62.25
C HIS A 1014 -2.62 0.40 -60.97
N ASP A 1015 -3.40 1.48 -60.94
CA ASP A 1015 -3.52 2.37 -59.78
C ASP A 1015 -4.63 1.91 -58.83
N LEU A 1016 -4.23 1.38 -57.67
CA LEU A 1016 -5.15 0.83 -56.67
C LEU A 1016 -5.97 1.92 -55.93
N ARG A 1017 -5.61 3.21 -56.02
CA ARG A 1017 -6.44 4.30 -55.49
C ARG A 1017 -7.60 4.66 -56.43
N LYS A 1018 -7.53 4.30 -57.72
CA LYS A 1018 -8.62 4.56 -58.69
C LYS A 1018 -9.68 3.46 -58.69
N SER A 1019 -9.26 2.19 -58.62
CA SER A 1019 -10.16 1.04 -58.46
C SER A 1019 -9.36 -0.18 -57.99
N PRO A 1020 -10.03 -1.24 -57.48
CA PRO A 1020 -9.45 -2.58 -57.46
C PRO A 1020 -8.94 -3.01 -58.85
N TYR A 1021 -7.94 -3.88 -58.87
CA TYR A 1021 -7.43 -4.55 -60.07
C TYR A 1021 -8.08 -5.93 -60.22
N SER A 1022 -8.88 -6.11 -61.26
CA SER A 1022 -9.52 -7.39 -61.61
C SER A 1022 -8.63 -8.25 -62.49
N PHE A 1023 -8.46 -9.53 -62.14
CA PHE A 1023 -7.66 -10.49 -62.88
C PHE A 1023 -8.25 -11.90 -62.89
N THR A 1024 -7.99 -12.66 -63.95
CA THR A 1024 -8.27 -14.09 -64.00
C THR A 1024 -7.11 -14.87 -63.40
N ALA A 1025 -7.43 -15.93 -62.65
CA ALA A 1025 -6.46 -16.89 -62.13
C ALA A 1025 -6.95 -18.34 -62.29
N THR A 1026 -5.99 -19.27 -62.31
CA THR A 1026 -6.22 -20.71 -62.15
C THR A 1026 -5.97 -21.12 -60.71
N ALA A 1027 -6.63 -22.18 -60.26
CA ALA A 1027 -6.41 -22.76 -58.93
C ALA A 1027 -4.92 -23.08 -58.69
N GLY A 1028 -4.39 -22.69 -57.53
CA GLY A 1028 -2.97 -22.81 -57.19
C GLY A 1028 -2.41 -21.55 -56.51
N ASP A 1029 -1.08 -21.54 -56.36
CA ASP A 1029 -0.30 -20.50 -55.70
C ASP A 1029 0.52 -19.69 -56.72
N MET A 1030 0.43 -18.36 -56.68
CA MET A 1030 1.14 -17.42 -57.56
C MET A 1030 2.00 -16.49 -56.72
N LYS A 1031 3.26 -16.88 -56.47
CA LYS A 1031 4.20 -16.18 -55.57
C LYS A 1031 4.76 -14.86 -56.11
N ASP A 1032 4.94 -14.75 -57.43
CA ASP A 1032 5.78 -13.77 -58.13
C ASP A 1032 5.04 -12.91 -59.17
N ARG A 1033 3.72 -13.09 -59.27
CA ARG A 1033 2.87 -12.39 -60.25
C ARG A 1033 2.68 -10.91 -59.94
N PHE A 1034 2.69 -10.50 -58.67
CA PHE A 1034 2.29 -9.15 -58.27
C PHE A 1034 3.37 -8.43 -57.47
N VAL A 1035 3.60 -7.16 -57.82
CA VAL A 1035 4.50 -6.27 -57.09
C VAL A 1035 3.79 -4.96 -56.77
N LEU A 1036 3.70 -4.63 -55.49
CA LEU A 1036 3.21 -3.36 -54.96
C LEU A 1036 4.31 -2.29 -55.09
N ARG A 1037 3.96 -1.09 -55.56
CA ARG A 1037 4.92 0.00 -55.83
C ARG A 1037 4.32 1.38 -55.57
N TYR A 1038 5.18 2.35 -55.24
CA TYR A 1038 4.77 3.71 -54.82
C TYR A 1038 5.17 4.83 -55.79
N THR A 1039 5.73 4.45 -56.94
CA THR A 1039 6.24 5.33 -58.00
C THR A 1039 5.78 4.85 -59.37
N ASP A 1040 5.44 5.78 -60.26
CA ASP A 1040 5.02 5.47 -61.63
C ASP A 1040 6.15 4.87 -62.49
N ARG A 1041 5.81 4.19 -63.57
CA ARG A 1041 6.72 3.52 -64.50
C ARG A 1041 7.34 4.51 -65.50
N GLN A 1042 8.04 5.54 -65.00
CA GLN A 1042 8.69 6.54 -65.86
C GLN A 1042 9.85 5.95 -66.69
N LEU A 1043 9.51 5.55 -67.91
CA LEU A 1043 10.41 5.53 -69.06
C LEU A 1043 10.03 6.65 -70.03
N SER A 1044 10.15 7.89 -69.57
CA SER A 1044 10.22 9.06 -70.45
C SER A 1044 11.24 10.05 -69.93
N VAL A 1045 12.01 10.63 -70.84
CA VAL A 1045 12.69 11.91 -70.59
C VAL A 1045 11.60 12.97 -70.40
N ASP A 1046 11.86 13.92 -69.50
CA ASP A 1046 11.02 15.09 -69.28
C ASP A 1046 10.80 15.83 -70.61
N GLU A 1047 9.55 15.85 -71.09
CA GLU A 1047 9.17 16.38 -72.40
C GLU A 1047 9.45 17.89 -72.50
N GLN A 1048 9.48 18.61 -71.37
CA GLN A 1048 9.81 20.03 -71.28
C GLN A 1048 11.33 20.28 -71.33
N GLN A 1049 12.15 19.37 -70.77
CA GLN A 1049 13.61 19.39 -71.05
C GLN A 1049 13.92 19.06 -72.51
N LEU A 1050 13.03 18.29 -73.16
CA LEU A 1050 13.12 17.94 -74.58
C LEU A 1050 12.68 19.10 -75.50
N SER A 1051 11.70 19.95 -75.12
CA SER A 1051 11.38 21.17 -75.88
C SER A 1051 12.50 22.20 -75.82
N ASP A 1052 13.07 22.42 -74.63
CA ASP A 1052 13.90 23.59 -74.35
C ASP A 1052 15.40 23.36 -74.65
N THR A 1053 15.76 22.16 -75.12
CA THR A 1053 17.13 21.79 -75.52
C THR A 1053 17.31 21.82 -77.04
N PHE A 1054 18.25 22.62 -77.54
CA PHE A 1054 18.49 22.90 -78.96
C PHE A 1054 19.93 22.56 -79.38
N VAL A 1055 20.07 21.99 -80.59
CA VAL A 1055 21.36 21.68 -81.21
C VAL A 1055 21.32 22.06 -82.68
N TYR A 1056 22.31 22.79 -83.17
CA TYR A 1056 22.49 23.09 -84.59
C TYR A 1056 23.97 23.28 -84.95
N VAL A 1057 24.34 23.08 -86.20
CA VAL A 1057 25.67 23.45 -86.73
C VAL A 1057 25.54 24.69 -87.61
N LYS A 1058 26.49 25.62 -87.48
CA LYS A 1058 26.58 26.84 -88.30
C LYS A 1058 28.04 27.30 -88.36
N ASN A 1059 28.50 27.78 -89.52
CA ASN A 1059 29.86 28.30 -89.72
C ASN A 1059 30.96 27.34 -89.19
N ASP A 1060 30.83 26.04 -89.48
CA ASP A 1060 31.69 24.97 -88.99
C ASP A 1060 31.82 24.87 -87.45
N GLN A 1061 30.81 25.34 -86.71
CA GLN A 1061 30.68 25.18 -85.26
C GLN A 1061 29.37 24.49 -84.87
N LEU A 1062 29.45 23.52 -83.96
CA LEU A 1062 28.30 22.94 -83.26
C LEU A 1062 27.92 23.85 -82.10
N HIS A 1063 26.67 24.28 -82.09
CA HIS A 1063 26.05 25.04 -81.01
C HIS A 1063 25.07 24.13 -80.26
N VAL A 1064 25.19 24.10 -78.94
CA VAL A 1064 24.28 23.41 -78.03
C VAL A 1064 23.77 24.41 -76.99
N ARG A 1065 22.48 24.34 -76.69
CA ARG A 1065 21.88 24.96 -75.49
C ARG A 1065 20.86 24.02 -74.89
N ALA A 1066 20.82 23.89 -73.57
CA ALA A 1066 19.93 23.01 -72.85
C ALA A 1066 19.04 23.74 -71.85
N ALA A 1067 18.00 23.05 -71.35
CA ALA A 1067 17.10 23.54 -70.30
C ALA A 1067 17.79 23.71 -68.92
N LYS A 1068 18.97 23.11 -68.74
CA LYS A 1068 19.76 23.06 -67.50
C LYS A 1068 21.25 23.05 -67.83
N ASN A 1069 22.08 23.14 -66.79
CA ASN A 1069 23.52 22.94 -66.90
C ASN A 1069 23.88 21.59 -67.55
N ILE A 1070 24.92 21.63 -68.37
CA ILE A 1070 25.42 20.51 -69.16
C ILE A 1070 26.59 19.85 -68.42
N GLU A 1071 26.52 18.55 -68.23
CA GLU A 1071 27.62 17.73 -67.71
C GLU A 1071 28.54 17.26 -68.84
N ALA A 1072 27.96 16.78 -69.95
CA ALA A 1072 28.70 16.31 -71.12
C ALA A 1072 27.91 16.43 -72.43
N ILE A 1073 28.62 16.57 -73.56
CA ILE A 1073 28.08 16.52 -74.93
C ILE A 1073 28.90 15.51 -75.74
N VAL A 1074 28.21 14.52 -76.32
CA VAL A 1074 28.82 13.48 -77.15
C VAL A 1074 28.14 13.42 -78.51
N VAL A 1075 28.89 13.49 -79.60
CA VAL A 1075 28.34 13.40 -80.97
C VAL A 1075 28.77 12.11 -81.65
N TYR A 1076 27.81 11.44 -82.28
CA TYR A 1076 27.99 10.22 -83.05
C TYR A 1076 27.56 10.41 -84.51
N ASP A 1077 28.16 9.66 -85.44
CA ASP A 1077 27.57 9.45 -86.77
C ASP A 1077 26.49 8.35 -86.75
N LEU A 1078 25.81 8.17 -87.89
CA LEU A 1078 24.77 7.15 -88.07
C LEU A 1078 25.26 5.70 -87.99
N THR A 1079 26.57 5.44 -87.88
CA THR A 1079 27.14 4.10 -87.60
C THR A 1079 27.39 3.86 -86.11
N GLY A 1080 27.10 4.84 -85.25
CA GLY A 1080 27.36 4.78 -83.80
C GLY A 1080 28.81 5.10 -83.43
N LYS A 1081 29.63 5.58 -84.37
CA LYS A 1081 31.01 5.99 -84.10
C LYS A 1081 31.02 7.37 -83.44
N LYS A 1082 31.66 7.47 -82.26
CA LYS A 1082 31.88 8.73 -81.54
C LYS A 1082 32.85 9.64 -82.32
N LEU A 1083 32.48 10.92 -82.48
CA LEU A 1083 33.19 11.94 -83.24
C LEU A 1083 33.61 13.14 -82.39
N VAL A 1084 32.76 13.56 -81.46
CA VAL A 1084 33.02 14.65 -80.50
C VAL A 1084 32.68 14.13 -79.11
N ASP A 1085 33.46 14.55 -78.12
CA ASP A 1085 33.25 14.25 -76.71
C ASP A 1085 33.77 15.44 -75.90
N HIS A 1086 32.87 16.12 -75.16
CA HIS A 1086 33.17 17.31 -74.36
C HIS A 1086 32.53 17.18 -72.99
N HIS A 1087 33.34 17.19 -71.94
CA HIS A 1087 32.87 17.27 -70.56
C HIS A 1087 32.91 18.72 -70.07
N MET A 1088 31.81 19.15 -69.45
CA MET A 1088 31.58 20.51 -68.94
C MET A 1088 31.27 20.54 -67.44
N GLY A 1089 30.91 19.40 -66.84
CA GLY A 1089 30.83 19.23 -65.39
C GLY A 1089 29.81 20.11 -64.68
N GLY A 1090 28.70 20.47 -65.33
CA GLY A 1090 27.61 21.25 -64.73
C GLY A 1090 27.81 22.77 -64.72
N ASN A 1091 28.81 23.31 -65.42
CA ASN A 1091 29.19 24.73 -65.28
C ASN A 1091 28.50 25.71 -66.26
N SER A 1092 27.67 25.24 -67.21
CA SER A 1092 26.99 26.10 -68.20
C SER A 1092 25.80 25.42 -68.86
N ASP A 1093 24.80 26.21 -69.28
CA ASP A 1093 23.63 25.76 -70.07
C ASP A 1093 23.93 25.59 -71.58
N SER A 1094 25.13 25.99 -72.04
CA SER A 1094 25.40 26.13 -73.48
C SER A 1094 26.87 25.96 -73.87
N LEU A 1095 27.10 25.49 -75.10
CA LEU A 1095 28.41 25.29 -75.70
C LEU A 1095 28.44 25.75 -77.16
N SER A 1096 29.59 26.27 -77.60
CA SER A 1096 29.96 26.36 -79.02
C SER A 1096 31.34 25.76 -79.23
N THR A 1097 31.47 24.81 -80.16
CA THR A 1097 32.74 24.10 -80.45
C THR A 1097 32.91 23.91 -81.96
N PRO A 1098 34.14 23.91 -82.51
CA PRO A 1098 34.38 23.54 -83.91
C PRO A 1098 33.81 22.16 -84.26
N PHE A 1099 33.25 22.03 -85.47
CA PHE A 1099 32.56 20.84 -85.97
C PHE A 1099 32.88 20.62 -87.46
N GLN A 1100 34.13 20.27 -87.77
CA GLN A 1100 34.63 20.12 -89.14
C GLN A 1100 34.46 18.69 -89.68
N PHE A 1101 33.23 18.18 -89.63
CA PHE A 1101 32.87 16.87 -90.17
C PHE A 1101 32.17 17.01 -91.55
N PRO A 1102 32.14 15.94 -92.38
CA PRO A 1102 31.45 15.99 -93.67
C PRO A 1102 29.98 16.42 -93.58
N LYS A 1103 29.38 16.80 -94.71
CA LYS A 1103 27.94 17.08 -94.75
C LYS A 1103 27.14 15.81 -94.53
N GLY A 1104 26.18 15.86 -93.62
CA GLY A 1104 25.51 14.66 -93.12
C GLY A 1104 24.68 14.85 -91.86
N VAL A 1105 24.17 13.71 -91.37
CA VAL A 1105 23.34 13.60 -90.17
C VAL A 1105 24.17 13.07 -89.01
N TYR A 1106 24.03 13.69 -87.84
CA TYR A 1106 24.71 13.31 -86.60
C TYR A 1106 23.72 13.23 -85.43
N LEU A 1107 24.06 12.42 -84.43
CA LEU A 1107 23.30 12.30 -83.18
C LEU A 1107 24.11 12.90 -82.04
N THR A 1108 23.58 13.95 -81.43
CA THR A 1108 24.19 14.65 -80.27
C THR A 1108 23.47 14.22 -79.00
N VAL A 1109 24.17 13.55 -78.10
CA VAL A 1109 23.70 13.19 -76.75
C VAL A 1109 24.22 14.25 -75.79
N ILE A 1110 23.34 14.78 -74.94
CA ILE A 1110 23.64 15.84 -73.97
C ILE A 1110 23.25 15.31 -72.59
N THR A 1111 24.21 15.15 -71.69
CA THR A 1111 23.96 14.79 -70.28
C THR A 1111 23.72 16.06 -69.47
N LEU A 1112 22.63 16.11 -68.72
CA LEU A 1112 22.22 17.27 -67.91
C LEU A 1112 22.48 17.01 -66.43
N GLU A 1113 22.94 18.05 -65.72
CA GLU A 1113 23.22 18.00 -64.29
C GLU A 1113 22.01 17.44 -63.52
N ASN A 1114 22.23 16.33 -62.80
CA ASN A 1114 21.23 15.63 -61.99
C ASN A 1114 19.91 15.27 -62.74
N SER A 1115 19.91 15.20 -64.08
CA SER A 1115 18.65 15.03 -64.84
C SER A 1115 18.78 14.33 -66.21
N GLY A 1116 19.59 13.27 -66.27
CA GLY A 1116 19.56 12.31 -67.38
C GLY A 1116 20.21 12.82 -68.67
N SER A 1117 19.79 12.28 -69.82
CA SER A 1117 20.37 12.64 -71.12
C SER A 1117 19.34 12.87 -72.22
N VAL A 1118 19.51 13.98 -72.95
CA VAL A 1118 18.68 14.37 -74.09
C VAL A 1118 19.44 14.06 -75.38
N THR A 1119 18.83 13.34 -76.32
CA THR A 1119 19.42 13.07 -77.65
C THR A 1119 18.75 13.90 -78.73
N LYS A 1120 19.55 14.60 -79.55
CA LYS A 1120 19.10 15.48 -80.63
C LYS A 1120 19.80 15.12 -81.95
N LYS A 1121 19.01 15.01 -83.02
CA LYS A 1121 19.51 14.86 -84.39
C LYS A 1121 19.93 16.23 -84.92
N VAL A 1122 21.17 16.35 -85.41
CA VAL A 1122 21.72 17.56 -86.03
C VAL A 1122 22.20 17.26 -87.46
N MET A 1123 22.31 18.28 -88.30
CA MET A 1123 22.83 18.18 -89.67
C MET A 1123 23.89 19.26 -89.93
N ASN A 1124 24.84 18.95 -90.82
CA ASN A 1124 25.90 19.83 -91.34
C ASN A 1124 25.87 19.83 -92.89
#